data_AF-A0A2E3M072-F1
#
_entry.id   AF-A0A2E3M072-F1
#
_cell.length_a   1.000
_cell.length_b   1.000
_cell.length_c   1.000
_cell.angle_alpha   90.00
_cell.angle_beta   90.00
_cell.angle_gamma   90.00
#
_symmetry.space_group_name_H-M   'P 1'
#
loop_
_entity.id
_entity.type
_entity.pdbx_description
1 polymer ?
#
loop_
_entity_poly.entity_id
_entity_poly.type
_entity_poly.pdbx_seq_one_letter_code
_entity_poly.pdbx_strand_id
1 'polypeptide(L)'
;MRKAIALILLLTASTGFGEDRPVHLFILSGQSNMAGMNPKTGFMPEANKLFQGEKVVYIKVAKGGQPICRWVKEWEDIAKKKGLDSKRIQRITKGEGVQFYQPILDQYQAMLKKHPKLTSVTFCWMQGERDANGGAHAAYKDALKLLISKLRRDLKRPDMNIVIGRIGDYALDRPSCVAVRKVQREIADEDARGAWVDVDDLNDREVDGKIINAVHYNRPEGYITLGRRFARQGHALVTGKEPAENGRPGDRAPQEIEKNKNKKENTQEKKKKNAIGVEAKPLKDSKPNIIIIMPDDSGYGNHSCFGNPVIKTPNVDALKKQSLLFTRYHSSARCSPSRAQLMGGRHEFMSGVTHTILMRERMSLDTITLPQALKKAGYTTGIFGKWHLGKEGPYRPENRGFDECWMYEKGARMAATISHNGKSQRMAGTYPTDLFFKKATEWIDVQRQAKTPFFVYLPPKSPHGPFKEDSSDMPNEDYKKFLGTHPEMTVQIAKIYWEVENIDRRIGEMIRQLEKWGIADETLFIFIASDNGASGTAQIHNAGMKKGKGQPYQGGTRVPAFFRWPGGGIKGGSESAALTSQMDIMPTLLEMTGAPLTEQIKKQVEGRSLVPLIKNPAADWDDDRHLVHHVGAWKQGQAAQSKHARVSIQNKRFTLVNNEELYDLSTDPGETKNVIVEHPQIVETLRKAYDRWWETVTPGMINEDQKEALRR
;
A
#
# COMPACT_ATOMS: atom_id res chain seq x y z
N MET A 1 27.93 -58.03 -37.72
CA MET A 1 26.72 -57.42 -37.12
C MET A 1 27.14 -56.08 -36.49
N ARG A 2 26.83 -54.94 -37.14
CA ARG A 2 25.88 -53.87 -36.71
C ARG A 2 26.21 -53.29 -35.32
N LYS A 3 26.34 -51.98 -35.04
CA LYS A 3 26.12 -50.67 -35.71
C LYS A 3 26.84 -49.61 -34.82
N ALA A 4 27.64 -48.71 -35.38
CA ALA A 4 27.38 -47.27 -35.57
C ALA A 4 27.40 -46.35 -34.31
N ILE A 5 28.39 -45.45 -34.25
CA ILE A 5 28.24 -44.07 -33.74
C ILE A 5 28.99 -43.15 -34.70
N ALA A 6 28.25 -42.24 -35.35
CA ALA A 6 28.78 -41.22 -36.24
C ALA A 6 28.97 -39.91 -35.46
N LEU A 7 30.17 -39.34 -35.54
CA LEU A 7 30.52 -38.00 -35.08
C LEU A 7 30.52 -37.08 -36.31
N ILE A 8 29.58 -36.15 -36.41
CA ILE A 8 29.57 -35.11 -37.44
C ILE A 8 29.66 -33.76 -36.73
N LEU A 9 30.82 -33.10 -36.88
CA LEU A 9 30.97 -31.67 -36.67
C LEU A 9 30.16 -30.92 -37.73
N LEU A 10 29.27 -30.04 -37.30
CA LEU A 10 28.61 -29.05 -38.16
C LEU A 10 29.05 -27.65 -37.70
N LEU A 11 29.88 -27.01 -38.53
CA LEU A 11 30.04 -25.57 -38.56
C LEU A 11 28.68 -24.93 -38.82
N THR A 12 28.20 -24.09 -37.91
CA THR A 12 27.12 -23.15 -38.20
C THR A 12 27.71 -21.76 -38.47
N ALA A 13 27.63 -21.35 -39.73
CA ALA A 13 27.74 -19.96 -40.14
C ALA A 13 26.62 -19.15 -39.47
N SER A 14 26.98 -18.12 -38.71
CA SER A 14 26.03 -17.14 -38.18
C SER A 14 25.82 -16.01 -39.19
N THR A 15 25.01 -16.26 -40.21
CA THR A 15 24.30 -15.18 -40.92
C THR A 15 22.85 -15.18 -40.46
N GLY A 16 22.46 -14.18 -39.68
CA GLY A 16 21.09 -14.03 -39.18
C GLY A 16 20.83 -12.64 -38.58
N PHE A 17 20.43 -11.70 -39.45
CA PHE A 17 19.56 -10.54 -39.23
C PHE A 17 19.68 -9.77 -37.90
N GLY A 18 20.32 -8.59 -37.95
CA GLY A 18 20.05 -7.53 -36.97
C GLY A 18 18.63 -7.03 -37.17
N GLU A 19 17.69 -7.44 -36.33
CA GLU A 19 16.34 -6.90 -36.32
C GLU A 19 16.38 -5.38 -36.17
N ASP A 20 15.74 -4.65 -37.10
CA ASP A 20 15.50 -3.21 -37.05
C ASP A 20 14.57 -2.89 -35.87
N ARG A 21 15.15 -2.82 -34.66
CA ARG A 21 14.39 -2.49 -33.46
C ARG A 21 13.76 -1.10 -33.60
N PRO A 22 12.45 -0.94 -33.32
CA PRO A 22 11.79 0.36 -33.32
C PRO A 22 12.56 1.41 -32.50
N VAL A 23 12.65 2.64 -33.02
CA VAL A 23 13.36 3.74 -32.35
C VAL A 23 12.40 4.89 -32.04
N HIS A 24 12.24 5.20 -30.76
CA HIS A 24 11.33 6.22 -30.25
C HIS A 24 12.12 7.42 -29.74
N LEU A 25 11.93 8.58 -30.37
CA LEU A 25 12.60 9.82 -29.98
C LEU A 25 11.70 10.69 -29.11
N PHE A 26 12.23 11.14 -27.97
CA PHE A 26 11.61 12.15 -27.12
C PHE A 26 12.39 13.47 -27.16
N ILE A 27 11.71 14.56 -27.53
CA ILE A 27 12.28 15.91 -27.52
C ILE A 27 11.82 16.60 -26.23
N LEU A 28 12.74 16.72 -25.26
CA LEU A 28 12.51 17.28 -23.93
C LEU A 28 12.87 18.78 -23.94
N SER A 29 11.88 19.66 -23.95
CA SER A 29 12.09 21.11 -24.17
C SER A 29 11.28 22.00 -23.22
N GLY A 30 11.74 23.24 -23.06
CA GLY A 30 11.08 24.29 -22.27
C GLY A 30 11.99 24.89 -21.18
N GLN A 31 11.44 25.19 -20.02
CA GLN A 31 12.14 25.84 -18.91
C GLN A 31 11.91 25.14 -17.56
N SER A 32 12.37 25.79 -16.49
CA SER A 32 12.07 25.44 -15.10
C SER A 32 12.30 23.95 -14.83
N ASN A 33 11.25 23.20 -14.48
CA ASN A 33 11.37 21.81 -14.08
C ASN A 33 11.89 20.87 -15.18
N MET A 34 11.69 21.18 -16.47
CA MET A 34 12.34 20.41 -17.56
C MET A 34 13.84 20.66 -17.61
N ALA A 35 14.29 21.89 -17.31
CA ALA A 35 15.72 22.16 -17.23
C ALA A 35 16.36 21.37 -16.08
N GLY A 36 15.71 21.34 -14.91
CA GLY A 36 16.18 20.58 -13.74
C GLY A 36 16.10 19.05 -13.88
N MET A 37 15.12 18.53 -14.61
CA MET A 37 14.93 17.08 -14.77
C MET A 37 16.09 16.42 -15.53
N ASN A 38 16.92 15.62 -14.86
CA ASN A 38 17.94 14.82 -15.54
C ASN A 38 17.29 13.63 -16.27
N PRO A 39 17.36 13.53 -17.61
CA PRO A 39 16.72 12.43 -18.33
C PRO A 39 17.27 11.06 -17.97
N LYS A 40 18.56 10.95 -17.62
CA LYS A 40 19.18 9.65 -17.30
C LYS A 40 18.63 9.03 -16.02
N THR A 41 18.26 9.85 -15.04
CA THR A 41 17.74 9.38 -13.75
C THR A 41 16.22 9.48 -13.66
N GLY A 42 15.60 10.48 -14.29
CA GLY A 42 14.17 10.72 -14.16
C GLY A 42 13.30 10.20 -15.30
N PHE A 43 13.82 10.14 -16.53
CA PHE A 43 13.01 9.81 -17.72
C PHE A 43 13.34 8.43 -18.31
N MET A 44 14.61 8.21 -18.64
CA MET A 44 15.10 7.02 -19.33
C MET A 44 14.87 5.70 -18.59
N PRO A 45 14.96 5.62 -17.25
CA PRO A 45 14.66 4.37 -16.55
C PRO A 45 13.22 3.90 -16.78
N GLU A 46 12.25 4.82 -16.75
CA GLU A 46 10.85 4.49 -17.01
C GLU A 46 10.59 4.25 -18.50
N ALA A 47 11.17 5.07 -19.39
CA ALA A 47 11.00 4.90 -20.83
C ALA A 47 11.56 3.55 -21.30
N ASN A 48 12.77 3.16 -20.87
CA ASN A 48 13.35 1.86 -21.21
C ASN A 48 12.53 0.69 -20.64
N LYS A 49 11.89 0.88 -19.48
CA LYS A 49 10.99 -0.11 -18.89
C LYS A 49 9.71 -0.29 -19.71
N LEU A 50 9.19 0.79 -20.30
CA LEU A 50 7.92 0.78 -21.06
C LEU A 50 8.11 0.23 -22.49
N PHE A 51 9.17 0.66 -23.17
CA PHE A 51 9.49 0.31 -24.56
C PHE A 51 10.40 -0.94 -24.63
N GLN A 52 10.07 -2.01 -23.90
CA GLN A 52 10.94 -3.21 -23.81
C GLN A 52 11.16 -3.85 -25.18
N GLY A 53 12.41 -4.16 -25.51
CA GLY A 53 12.78 -4.70 -26.82
C GLY A 53 12.91 -3.63 -27.92
N GLU A 54 12.49 -2.39 -27.64
CA GLU A 54 12.60 -1.23 -28.53
C GLU A 54 13.67 -0.25 -28.00
N LYS A 55 14.07 0.71 -28.84
CA LYS A 55 15.10 1.69 -28.48
C LYS A 55 14.47 3.04 -28.21
N VAL A 56 14.72 3.59 -27.02
CA VAL A 56 14.36 4.98 -26.70
C VAL A 56 15.59 5.87 -26.78
N VAL A 57 15.44 7.01 -27.46
CA VAL A 57 16.45 8.08 -27.52
C VAL A 57 15.81 9.40 -27.16
N TYR A 58 16.62 10.36 -26.72
CA TYR A 58 16.11 11.68 -26.36
C TYR A 58 17.04 12.81 -26.83
N ILE A 59 16.42 13.97 -27.04
CA ILE A 59 17.05 15.27 -27.20
C ILE A 59 16.59 16.13 -26.04
N LYS A 60 17.47 16.93 -25.46
CA LYS A 60 17.08 17.89 -24.41
C LYS A 60 17.54 19.30 -24.76
N VAL A 61 16.58 20.20 -24.93
CA VAL A 61 16.82 21.64 -25.17
C VAL A 61 15.95 22.43 -24.18
N ALA A 62 16.45 22.60 -22.97
CA ALA A 62 15.72 23.29 -21.91
C ALA A 62 16.63 24.20 -21.09
N LYS A 63 16.13 25.38 -20.72
CA LYS A 63 16.85 26.35 -19.89
C LYS A 63 15.91 27.05 -18.91
N GLY A 64 16.30 27.11 -17.64
CA GLY A 64 15.54 27.77 -16.58
C GLY A 64 15.30 29.27 -16.85
N GLY A 65 14.12 29.76 -16.45
CA GLY A 65 13.79 31.19 -16.44
C GLY A 65 13.60 31.85 -17.81
N GLN A 66 13.40 31.08 -18.88
CA GLN A 66 13.27 31.60 -20.23
C GLN A 66 11.78 31.71 -20.66
N PRO A 67 11.35 32.82 -21.28
CA PRO A 67 10.00 32.99 -21.85
C PRO A 67 9.87 32.30 -23.23
N ILE A 68 8.64 32.11 -23.72
CA ILE A 68 8.40 31.26 -24.91
C ILE A 68 8.91 31.92 -26.20
N CYS A 69 9.12 33.24 -26.20
CA CYS A 69 9.77 33.96 -27.29
C CYS A 69 11.20 33.48 -27.59
N ARG A 70 11.84 32.75 -26.66
CA ARG A 70 13.13 32.09 -26.94
C ARG A 70 13.01 30.86 -27.85
N TRP A 71 11.79 30.38 -28.09
CA TRP A 71 11.47 29.31 -29.04
C TRP A 71 10.66 29.80 -30.24
N VAL A 72 10.00 30.95 -30.15
CA VAL A 72 9.04 31.43 -31.16
C VAL A 72 9.38 32.86 -31.60
N LYS A 73 9.85 33.00 -32.85
CA LYS A 73 10.26 34.30 -33.41
C LYS A 73 9.10 35.28 -33.50
N GLU A 74 7.93 34.76 -33.88
CA GLU A 74 6.69 35.50 -34.11
C GLU A 74 5.99 35.93 -32.81
N TRP A 75 6.58 35.62 -31.65
CA TRP A 75 5.95 35.88 -30.35
C TRP A 75 5.68 37.37 -30.12
N GLU A 76 6.56 38.27 -30.56
CA GLU A 76 6.34 39.72 -30.37
C GLU A 76 5.09 40.21 -31.11
N ASP A 77 4.85 39.71 -32.32
CA ASP A 77 3.67 40.06 -33.11
C ASP A 77 2.40 39.47 -32.49
N ILE A 78 2.48 38.24 -31.97
CA ILE A 78 1.40 37.61 -31.21
C ILE A 78 1.10 38.44 -29.96
N ALA A 79 2.12 38.86 -29.22
CA ALA A 79 1.98 39.66 -28.01
C ALA A 79 1.28 41.01 -28.28
N LYS A 80 1.70 41.73 -29.33
CA LYS A 80 1.05 42.98 -29.76
C LYS A 80 -0.42 42.76 -30.10
N LYS A 81 -0.73 41.72 -30.89
CA LYS A 81 -2.12 41.36 -31.27
C LYS A 81 -2.99 41.01 -30.07
N LYS A 82 -2.40 40.51 -28.98
CA LYS A 82 -3.08 40.20 -27.72
C LYS A 82 -3.09 41.36 -26.73
N GLY A 83 -2.69 42.56 -27.16
CA GLY A 83 -2.79 43.79 -26.37
C GLY A 83 -1.66 43.99 -25.36
N LEU A 84 -0.51 43.31 -25.50
CA LEU A 84 0.66 43.62 -24.67
C LEU A 84 1.34 44.90 -25.16
N ASP A 85 1.60 45.83 -24.23
CA ASP A 85 2.30 47.06 -24.52
C ASP A 85 3.80 46.83 -24.83
N SER A 86 4.40 47.76 -25.56
CA SER A 86 5.79 47.67 -26.02
C SER A 86 6.81 47.60 -24.86
N LYS A 87 6.56 48.25 -23.72
CA LYS A 87 7.47 48.22 -22.56
C LYS A 87 7.46 46.82 -21.92
N ARG A 88 6.29 46.20 -21.79
CA ARG A 88 6.14 44.84 -21.27
C ARG A 88 6.75 43.81 -22.20
N ILE A 89 6.60 43.97 -23.52
CA ILE A 89 7.26 43.15 -24.54
C ILE A 89 8.78 43.22 -24.37
N GLN A 90 9.36 44.43 -24.36
CA GLN A 90 10.81 44.63 -24.22
C GLN A 90 11.35 44.02 -22.91
N ARG A 91 10.60 44.12 -21.81
CA ARG A 91 10.97 43.53 -20.51
C ARG A 91 11.00 42.00 -20.53
N ILE A 92 10.11 41.37 -21.30
CA ILE A 92 10.05 39.91 -21.43
C ILE A 92 11.15 39.43 -22.37
N THR A 93 11.30 40.06 -23.54
CA THR A 93 12.26 39.64 -24.57
C THR A 93 13.69 40.03 -24.20
N LYS A 94 13.87 41.07 -23.38
CA LYS A 94 15.18 41.66 -23.04
C LYS A 94 16.04 41.99 -24.26
N GLY A 95 15.43 42.18 -25.44
CA GLY A 95 16.13 42.37 -26.70
C GLY A 95 16.88 41.12 -27.22
N GLU A 96 16.77 39.96 -26.58
CA GLU A 96 17.38 38.73 -27.10
C GLU A 96 16.40 38.01 -28.04
N GLY A 97 16.93 37.37 -29.09
CA GLY A 97 16.12 36.65 -30.08
C GLY A 97 15.77 35.21 -29.68
N VAL A 98 15.31 34.44 -30.67
CA VAL A 98 15.10 32.99 -30.56
C VAL A 98 16.45 32.29 -30.35
N GLN A 99 16.52 31.40 -29.37
CA GLN A 99 17.75 30.69 -29.00
C GLN A 99 17.59 29.17 -29.07
N PHE A 100 16.39 28.63 -28.84
CA PHE A 100 16.21 27.20 -28.59
C PHE A 100 15.48 26.44 -29.69
N TYR A 101 14.92 27.14 -30.68
CA TYR A 101 14.27 26.50 -31.82
C TYR A 101 15.27 25.76 -32.71
N GLN A 102 16.32 26.46 -33.18
CA GLN A 102 17.33 25.87 -34.06
C GLN A 102 18.10 24.72 -33.41
N PRO A 103 18.53 24.78 -32.13
CA PRO A 103 19.14 23.64 -31.46
C PRO A 103 18.29 22.36 -31.42
N ILE A 104 16.96 22.46 -31.41
CA ILE A 104 16.08 21.29 -31.52
C ILE A 104 16.22 20.68 -32.91
N LEU A 105 16.18 21.50 -33.96
CA LEU A 105 16.34 21.04 -35.34
C LEU A 105 17.71 20.41 -35.57
N ASP A 106 18.78 21.05 -35.10
CA ASP A 106 20.15 20.55 -35.29
C ASP A 106 20.37 19.22 -34.58
N GLN A 107 19.92 19.10 -33.33
CA GLN A 107 20.00 17.84 -32.58
C GLN A 107 19.12 16.76 -33.20
N TYR A 108 17.97 17.12 -33.77
CA TYR A 108 17.11 16.19 -34.49
C TYR A 108 17.81 15.64 -35.74
N GLN A 109 18.44 16.50 -36.54
CA GLN A 109 19.23 16.08 -37.71
C GLN A 109 20.41 15.20 -37.30
N ALA A 110 21.10 15.52 -36.20
CA ALA A 110 22.15 14.67 -35.65
C ALA A 110 21.60 13.31 -35.17
N MET A 111 20.38 13.28 -34.64
CA MET A 111 19.72 12.03 -34.24
C MET A 111 19.34 11.18 -35.46
N LEU A 112 18.84 11.79 -36.55
CA LEU A 112 18.54 11.08 -37.79
C LEU A 112 19.79 10.48 -38.45
N LYS A 113 20.96 11.12 -38.33
CA LYS A 113 22.22 10.52 -38.80
C LYS A 113 22.57 9.23 -38.03
N LYS A 114 22.22 9.14 -36.75
CA LYS A 114 22.46 7.95 -35.90
C LYS A 114 21.34 6.91 -36.01
N HIS A 115 20.13 7.38 -36.23
CA HIS A 115 18.89 6.59 -36.31
C HIS A 115 18.09 7.06 -37.53
N PRO A 116 18.44 6.58 -38.74
CA PRO A 116 17.82 7.06 -39.98
C PRO A 116 16.30 6.85 -40.04
N LYS A 117 15.79 5.87 -39.28
CA LYS A 117 14.37 5.53 -39.20
C LYS A 117 13.89 5.63 -37.76
N LEU A 118 13.15 6.69 -37.45
CA LEU A 118 12.50 6.88 -36.15
C LEU A 118 11.03 6.45 -36.23
N THR A 119 10.66 5.43 -35.46
CA THR A 119 9.29 4.92 -35.35
C THR A 119 8.33 6.00 -34.83
N SER A 120 8.68 6.69 -33.75
CA SER A 120 7.86 7.78 -33.21
C SER A 120 8.71 8.98 -32.78
N VAL A 121 8.11 10.17 -32.81
CA VAL A 121 8.66 11.38 -32.20
C VAL A 121 7.62 11.98 -31.27
N THR A 122 8.02 12.24 -30.03
CA THR A 122 7.19 12.86 -29.01
C THR A 122 7.85 14.13 -28.50
N PHE A 123 7.16 15.27 -28.61
CA PHE A 123 7.60 16.55 -28.08
C PHE A 123 7.05 16.76 -26.67
N CYS A 124 7.93 16.74 -25.67
CA CYS A 124 7.60 17.02 -24.27
C CYS A 124 7.94 18.47 -23.95
N TRP A 125 6.95 19.25 -23.53
CA TRP A 125 7.08 20.67 -23.26
C TRP A 125 6.76 20.97 -21.79
N MET A 126 7.63 21.68 -21.08
CA MET A 126 7.32 22.20 -19.74
C MET A 126 7.82 23.64 -19.63
N GLN A 127 6.91 24.58 -19.69
CA GLN A 127 7.19 26.00 -19.65
C GLN A 127 5.90 26.77 -19.35
N GLY A 128 5.98 27.92 -18.70
CA GLY A 128 4.82 28.79 -18.50
C GLY A 128 5.00 29.78 -17.37
N GLU A 129 5.87 29.44 -16.41
CA GLU A 129 6.17 30.27 -15.24
C GLU A 129 6.67 31.67 -15.62
N ARG A 130 7.68 31.75 -16.50
CA ARG A 130 8.24 33.05 -16.92
C ARG A 130 7.24 33.90 -17.70
N ASP A 131 6.45 33.27 -18.55
CA ASP A 131 5.42 33.93 -19.35
C ASP A 131 4.25 34.42 -18.46
N ALA A 132 3.86 33.64 -17.45
CA ALA A 132 2.88 34.04 -16.42
C ALA A 132 3.39 35.21 -15.57
N ASN A 133 4.62 35.13 -15.06
CA ASN A 133 5.25 36.18 -14.26
C ASN A 133 5.50 37.46 -15.09
N GLY A 134 5.76 37.33 -16.39
CA GLY A 134 5.92 38.45 -17.32
C GLY A 134 4.60 39.15 -17.69
N GLY A 135 3.46 38.52 -17.42
CA GLY A 135 2.14 39.01 -17.84
C GLY A 135 1.81 38.71 -19.30
N ALA A 136 2.43 37.68 -19.91
CA ALA A 136 2.25 37.27 -21.31
C ALA A 136 1.34 36.06 -21.52
N HIS A 137 0.56 35.69 -20.50
CA HIS A 137 -0.42 34.61 -20.57
C HIS A 137 -1.40 34.72 -21.76
N ALA A 138 -1.77 35.95 -22.16
CA ALA A 138 -2.64 36.19 -23.32
C ALA A 138 -2.00 35.79 -24.68
N ALA A 139 -0.68 35.92 -24.79
CA ALA A 139 0.10 35.55 -25.99
C ALA A 139 0.56 34.08 -25.98
N TYR A 140 0.57 33.46 -24.80
CA TYR A 140 1.16 32.15 -24.58
C TYR A 140 0.48 31.02 -25.39
N LYS A 141 -0.86 31.02 -25.48
CA LYS A 141 -1.61 29.98 -26.20
C LYS A 141 -1.19 29.90 -27.67
N ASP A 142 -1.26 31.03 -28.36
CA ASP A 142 -0.98 31.12 -29.79
C ASP A 142 0.49 30.83 -30.09
N ALA A 143 1.40 31.28 -29.21
CA ALA A 143 2.82 31.01 -29.36
C ALA A 143 3.15 29.52 -29.21
N LEU A 144 2.56 28.82 -28.22
CA LEU A 144 2.80 27.39 -28.03
C LEU A 144 2.19 26.55 -29.16
N LYS A 145 0.98 26.90 -29.63
CA LYS A 145 0.39 26.27 -30.82
C LYS A 145 1.27 26.45 -32.06
N LEU A 146 1.78 27.67 -32.27
CA LEU A 146 2.66 27.97 -33.39
C LEU A 146 3.97 27.19 -33.29
N LEU A 147 4.56 27.08 -32.10
CA LEU A 147 5.76 26.27 -31.87
C LEU A 147 5.55 24.81 -32.28
N ILE A 148 4.46 24.19 -31.80
CA ILE A 148 4.12 22.80 -32.10
C ILE A 148 3.93 22.61 -33.61
N SER A 149 3.15 23.50 -34.25
CA SER A 149 2.89 23.46 -35.69
C SER A 149 4.17 23.58 -36.51
N LYS A 150 5.05 24.53 -36.16
CA LYS A 150 6.35 24.71 -36.83
C LYS A 150 7.25 23.50 -36.63
N LEU A 151 7.33 22.95 -35.42
CA LEU A 151 8.11 21.72 -35.18
C LEU A 151 7.59 20.54 -36.00
N ARG A 152 6.27 20.30 -36.07
CA ARG A 152 5.71 19.25 -36.93
C ARG A 152 6.12 19.41 -38.38
N ARG A 153 6.07 20.64 -38.91
CA ARG A 153 6.45 20.96 -40.28
C ARG A 153 7.96 20.79 -40.51
N ASP A 154 8.78 21.42 -39.69
CA ASP A 154 10.22 21.55 -39.92
C ASP A 154 10.99 20.27 -39.55
N LEU A 155 10.46 19.47 -38.61
CA LEU A 155 10.94 18.10 -38.34
C LEU A 155 10.39 17.07 -39.34
N LYS A 156 9.46 17.46 -40.23
CA LYS A 156 8.73 16.58 -41.15
C LYS A 156 8.00 15.43 -40.43
N ARG A 157 7.39 15.76 -39.29
CA ARG A 157 6.64 14.83 -38.41
C ARG A 157 5.23 15.39 -38.14
N PRO A 158 4.32 15.36 -39.13
CA PRO A 158 2.92 15.72 -38.89
C PRO A 158 2.26 14.81 -37.83
N ASP A 159 2.79 13.60 -37.66
CA ASP A 159 2.40 12.58 -36.69
C ASP A 159 3.03 12.76 -35.30
N MET A 160 3.83 13.80 -35.08
CA MET A 160 4.51 14.03 -33.80
C MET A 160 3.49 14.16 -32.65
N ASN A 161 3.70 13.35 -31.63
CA ASN A 161 2.95 13.38 -30.38
C ASN A 161 3.39 14.59 -29.54
N ILE A 162 2.50 15.15 -28.71
CA ILE A 162 2.84 16.21 -27.77
C ILE A 162 2.47 15.81 -26.34
N VAL A 163 3.35 16.10 -25.39
CA VAL A 163 3.08 15.96 -23.96
C VAL A 163 3.39 17.28 -23.26
N ILE A 164 2.37 17.95 -22.73
CA ILE A 164 2.51 19.27 -22.11
C ILE A 164 2.50 19.16 -20.59
N GLY A 165 3.60 19.51 -19.92
CA GLY A 165 3.65 19.69 -18.48
C GLY A 165 2.96 20.99 -18.07
N ARG A 166 2.00 20.86 -17.16
CA ARG A 166 1.24 21.97 -16.59
C ARG A 166 2.05 22.63 -15.47
N ILE A 167 2.06 23.97 -15.36
CA ILE A 167 2.70 24.64 -14.21
C ILE A 167 1.93 24.32 -12.92
N GLY A 168 2.64 24.17 -11.79
CA GLY A 168 2.08 23.78 -10.50
C GLY A 168 1.13 24.80 -9.85
N ASP A 169 0.67 24.49 -8.63
CA ASP A 169 -0.31 25.26 -7.84
C ASP A 169 0.30 26.34 -6.92
N TYR A 170 1.61 26.59 -7.03
CA TYR A 170 2.38 27.48 -6.15
C TYR A 170 1.91 28.96 -6.09
N ALA A 171 1.12 29.43 -7.06
CA ALA A 171 0.68 30.83 -7.14
C ALA A 171 -0.72 30.95 -7.79
N LEU A 172 -1.71 30.22 -7.26
CA LEU A 172 -3.09 30.28 -7.72
C LEU A 172 -3.77 31.64 -7.45
N ASP A 173 -3.20 32.46 -6.57
CA ASP A 173 -3.60 33.84 -6.33
C ASP A 173 -3.31 34.77 -7.53
N ARG A 174 -2.44 34.36 -8.47
CA ARG A 174 -2.07 35.15 -9.65
C ARG A 174 -2.89 34.77 -10.88
N PRO A 175 -3.73 35.67 -11.43
CA PRO A 175 -4.56 35.37 -12.59
C PRO A 175 -3.77 34.92 -13.82
N SER A 176 -2.56 35.44 -14.01
CA SER A 176 -1.69 35.05 -15.12
C SER A 176 -1.17 33.61 -15.02
N CYS A 177 -0.92 33.11 -13.80
CA CYS A 177 -0.55 31.71 -13.56
C CYS A 177 -1.73 30.79 -13.85
N VAL A 178 -2.93 31.14 -13.35
CA VAL A 178 -4.17 30.38 -13.63
C VAL A 178 -4.45 30.33 -15.14
N ALA A 179 -4.27 31.44 -15.85
CA ALA A 179 -4.49 31.51 -17.30
C ALA A 179 -3.52 30.61 -18.09
N VAL A 180 -2.21 30.66 -17.80
CA VAL A 180 -1.22 29.79 -18.47
C VAL A 180 -1.51 28.32 -18.18
N ARG A 181 -1.82 28.00 -16.92
CA ARG A 181 -2.15 26.65 -16.47
C ARG A 181 -3.35 26.06 -17.21
N LYS A 182 -4.39 26.87 -17.41
CA LYS A 182 -5.57 26.51 -18.22
C LYS A 182 -5.18 26.24 -19.68
N VAL A 183 -4.44 27.16 -20.29
CA VAL A 183 -4.01 27.08 -21.69
C VAL A 183 -3.15 25.85 -21.99
N GLN A 184 -2.25 25.47 -21.08
CA GLN A 184 -1.39 24.28 -21.25
C GLN A 184 -2.22 23.00 -21.39
N ARG A 185 -3.29 22.87 -20.59
CA ARG A 185 -4.22 21.75 -20.70
C ARG A 185 -5.06 21.85 -21.97
N GLU A 186 -5.62 23.02 -22.27
CA GLU A 186 -6.41 23.23 -23.50
C GLU A 186 -5.62 22.83 -24.76
N ILE A 187 -4.34 23.19 -24.86
CA ILE A 187 -3.51 22.83 -26.02
C ILE A 187 -3.28 21.33 -26.12
N ALA A 188 -3.07 20.64 -24.99
CA ALA A 188 -2.91 19.20 -24.98
C ALA A 188 -4.22 18.49 -25.38
N ASP A 189 -5.35 18.94 -24.84
CA ASP A 189 -6.67 18.33 -25.06
C ASP A 189 -7.21 18.62 -26.49
N GLU A 190 -6.88 19.77 -27.09
CA GLU A 190 -7.27 20.13 -28.46
C GLU A 190 -6.47 19.37 -29.54
N ASP A 191 -5.36 18.73 -29.19
CA ASP A 191 -4.51 17.99 -30.12
C ASP A 191 -4.82 16.49 -30.08
N ALA A 192 -5.20 15.90 -31.21
CA ALA A 192 -5.53 14.47 -31.29
C ALA A 192 -4.37 13.53 -30.92
N ARG A 193 -3.15 14.06 -30.86
CA ARG A 193 -1.93 13.35 -30.44
C ARG A 193 -1.32 14.01 -29.20
N GLY A 194 -2.17 14.61 -28.37
CA GLY A 194 -1.79 15.35 -27.18
C GLY A 194 -2.07 14.61 -25.89
N ALA A 195 -1.21 14.86 -24.90
CA ALA A 195 -1.40 14.50 -23.51
C ALA A 195 -0.81 15.60 -22.62
N TRP A 196 -1.14 15.59 -21.34
CA TRP A 196 -0.57 16.54 -20.38
C TRP A 196 -0.04 15.86 -19.13
N VAL A 197 0.83 16.54 -18.40
CA VAL A 197 1.41 16.08 -17.12
C VAL A 197 1.04 17.05 -16.02
N ASP A 198 0.48 16.52 -14.94
CA ASP A 198 0.24 17.27 -13.71
C ASP A 198 1.48 17.26 -12.81
N VAL A 199 1.65 18.34 -12.04
CA VAL A 199 2.81 18.51 -11.15
C VAL A 199 2.45 19.10 -9.78
N ASP A 200 1.16 19.20 -9.44
CA ASP A 200 0.72 19.85 -8.20
C ASP A 200 1.30 19.17 -6.95
N ASP A 201 1.37 17.84 -6.99
CA ASP A 201 1.91 17.00 -5.94
C ASP A 201 3.44 16.89 -5.96
N LEU A 202 4.10 17.61 -6.88
CA LEU A 202 5.56 17.65 -6.98
C LEU A 202 6.15 18.96 -6.43
N ASN A 203 5.34 19.97 -6.10
CA ASN A 203 5.81 21.29 -5.71
C ASN A 203 6.35 21.32 -4.27
N ASP A 204 7.56 20.79 -4.04
CA ASP A 204 8.22 20.80 -2.74
C ASP A 204 9.62 21.43 -2.80
N ARG A 205 9.83 22.51 -2.04
CA ARG A 205 11.17 23.06 -1.77
C ARG A 205 11.43 23.06 -0.29
N GLU A 206 12.56 22.50 0.11
CA GLU A 206 13.05 22.65 1.47
C GLU A 206 13.76 24.01 1.66
N VAL A 207 13.27 24.80 2.61
CA VAL A 207 13.88 26.05 3.08
C VAL A 207 13.95 25.97 4.60
N ASP A 208 15.16 26.05 5.16
CA ASP A 208 15.41 25.97 6.61
C ASP A 208 14.77 24.75 7.29
N GLY A 209 14.86 23.57 6.64
CA GLY A 209 14.30 22.31 7.14
C GLY A 209 12.78 22.19 7.03
N LYS A 210 12.10 23.14 6.38
CA LYS A 210 10.65 23.12 6.14
C LYS A 210 10.34 22.98 4.66
N ILE A 211 9.37 22.13 4.34
CA ILE A 211 8.85 22.00 2.98
C ILE A 211 7.86 23.14 2.72
N ILE A 212 8.12 23.93 1.68
CA ILE A 212 7.22 24.95 1.18
C ILE A 212 6.75 24.59 -0.24
N ASN A 213 5.52 25.01 -0.58
CA ASN A 213 5.04 24.92 -1.96
C ASN A 213 5.84 25.91 -2.82
N ALA A 214 6.56 25.39 -3.82
CA ALA A 214 7.46 26.18 -4.65
C ALA A 214 7.48 25.67 -6.09
N VAL A 215 7.86 26.57 -7.01
CA VAL A 215 7.88 26.27 -8.46
C VAL A 215 8.90 25.20 -8.84
N HIS A 216 10.03 25.20 -8.14
CA HIS A 216 11.19 24.37 -8.44
C HIS A 216 11.41 23.35 -7.35
N TYR A 217 11.69 22.12 -7.76
CA TYR A 217 12.07 21.03 -6.87
C TYR A 217 13.53 21.21 -6.47
N ASN A 218 13.86 21.04 -5.19
CA ASN A 218 15.25 20.89 -4.74
C ASN A 218 15.61 19.47 -4.32
N ARG A 219 14.66 18.53 -4.47
CA ARG A 219 14.84 17.11 -4.18
C ARG A 219 14.84 16.27 -5.47
N PRO A 220 15.69 15.23 -5.57
CA PRO A 220 15.75 14.38 -6.76
C PRO A 220 14.41 13.69 -7.11
N GLU A 221 13.58 13.38 -6.11
CA GLU A 221 12.35 12.59 -6.22
C GLU A 221 11.30 13.28 -7.11
N GLY A 222 11.10 14.59 -6.94
CA GLY A 222 10.16 15.37 -7.76
C GLY A 222 10.53 15.35 -9.25
N TYR A 223 11.82 15.47 -9.57
CA TYR A 223 12.32 15.35 -10.94
C TYR A 223 12.21 13.93 -11.51
N ILE A 224 12.39 12.91 -10.66
CA ILE A 224 12.20 11.51 -11.06
C ILE A 224 10.74 11.26 -11.43
N THR A 225 9.80 11.69 -10.58
CA THR A 225 8.37 11.53 -10.84
C THR A 225 7.91 12.31 -12.07
N LEU A 226 8.41 13.54 -12.25
CA LEU A 226 8.13 14.34 -13.46
C LEU A 226 8.56 13.58 -14.73
N GLY A 227 9.78 13.03 -14.75
CA GLY A 227 10.28 12.27 -15.90
C GLY A 227 9.49 10.99 -16.16
N ARG A 228 9.09 10.27 -15.12
CA ARG A 228 8.19 9.10 -15.23
C ARG A 228 6.87 9.46 -15.89
N ARG A 229 6.25 10.59 -15.49
CA ARG A 229 4.96 11.03 -16.06
C ARG A 229 5.07 11.38 -17.54
N PHE A 230 6.12 12.09 -17.94
CA PHE A 230 6.38 12.37 -19.36
C PHE A 230 6.59 11.08 -20.16
N ALA A 231 7.37 10.13 -19.65
CA ALA A 231 7.63 8.86 -20.32
C ALA A 231 6.34 8.05 -20.52
N ARG A 232 5.50 7.95 -19.49
CA ARG A 232 4.23 7.20 -19.54
C ARG A 232 3.20 7.82 -20.47
N GLN A 233 2.98 9.14 -20.42
CA GLN A 233 2.05 9.79 -21.34
C GLN A 233 2.50 9.65 -22.79
N GLY A 234 3.79 9.84 -23.06
CA GLY A 234 4.29 9.68 -24.41
C GLY A 234 4.23 8.23 -24.89
N HIS A 235 4.49 7.25 -24.02
CA HIS A 235 4.29 5.84 -24.35
C HIS A 235 2.82 5.51 -24.67
N ALA A 236 1.86 6.06 -23.91
CA ALA A 236 0.44 5.88 -24.21
C ALA A 236 0.12 6.37 -25.63
N LEU A 237 0.53 7.59 -25.98
CA LEU A 237 0.35 8.15 -27.32
C LEU A 237 1.03 7.32 -28.42
N VAL A 238 2.25 6.84 -28.18
CA VAL A 238 2.99 6.02 -29.16
C VAL A 238 2.33 4.67 -29.40
N THR A 239 1.77 4.05 -28.36
CA THR A 239 1.12 2.73 -28.42
C THR A 239 -0.37 2.78 -28.74
N GLY A 240 -0.93 3.98 -28.99
CA GLY A 240 -2.35 4.17 -29.26
C GLY A 240 -3.25 3.94 -28.04
N LYS A 241 -2.69 3.92 -26.82
CA LYS A 241 -3.45 3.86 -25.58
C LYS A 241 -3.92 5.26 -25.18
N GLU A 242 -5.05 5.33 -24.48
CA GLU A 242 -5.53 6.60 -23.94
C GLU A 242 -4.54 7.15 -22.90
N PRO A 243 -4.06 8.39 -23.06
CA PRO A 243 -3.26 9.05 -22.04
C PRO A 243 -4.04 9.23 -20.74
N ALA A 244 -3.34 9.28 -19.60
CA ALA A 244 -3.99 9.46 -18.32
C ALA A 244 -4.61 10.85 -18.22
N GLU A 245 -5.91 10.89 -17.96
CA GLU A 245 -6.71 12.08 -18.16
C GLU A 245 -6.56 13.12 -17.01
N ASN A 246 -6.11 12.70 -15.81
CA ASN A 246 -5.62 13.61 -14.75
C ASN A 246 -4.20 14.17 -14.98
N GLY A 247 -3.53 13.79 -16.07
CA GLY A 247 -2.13 14.13 -16.27
C GLY A 247 -1.17 13.42 -15.30
N ARG A 248 -1.63 12.43 -14.55
CA ARG A 248 -0.81 11.66 -13.61
C ARG A 248 -0.81 10.17 -13.98
N PRO A 249 -0.21 9.77 -15.11
CA PRO A 249 -0.24 8.36 -15.52
C PRO A 249 0.43 7.45 -14.49
N GLY A 250 -0.35 6.47 -14.01
CA GLY A 250 -0.01 5.60 -12.88
C GLY A 250 -0.75 5.96 -11.59
N ASP A 251 -1.23 7.20 -11.47
CA ASP A 251 -2.24 7.61 -10.48
C ASP A 251 -3.61 7.56 -11.19
N ARG A 252 -4.60 6.86 -10.64
CA ARG A 252 -5.90 6.64 -11.33
C ARG A 252 -6.50 7.93 -11.91
N ALA A 253 -6.81 7.94 -13.22
CA ALA A 253 -7.42 9.07 -13.90
C ALA A 253 -8.92 9.24 -13.52
N PRO A 254 -9.39 10.46 -13.23
CA PRO A 254 -10.72 10.77 -12.68
C PRO A 254 -11.85 10.80 -13.71
N GLN A 255 -11.57 10.61 -15.01
CA GLN A 255 -12.55 10.87 -16.05
C GLN A 255 -13.18 9.60 -16.69
N GLU A 256 -12.83 8.40 -16.19
CA GLU A 256 -13.65 7.18 -16.36
C GLU A 256 -15.02 7.25 -15.62
N ILE A 257 -15.24 8.29 -14.82
CA ILE A 257 -16.45 8.48 -13.98
C ILE A 257 -17.62 9.07 -14.78
N GLU A 258 -17.39 9.86 -15.83
CA GLU A 258 -18.47 10.61 -16.49
C GLU A 258 -19.00 9.98 -17.78
N LYS A 259 -18.16 9.40 -18.64
CA LYS A 259 -18.64 8.71 -19.86
C LYS A 259 -19.44 7.42 -19.57
N ASN A 260 -19.22 6.83 -18.39
CA ASN A 260 -19.99 5.68 -17.92
C ASN A 260 -21.39 6.04 -17.38
N LYS A 261 -21.74 7.32 -17.18
CA LYS A 261 -23.09 7.72 -16.77
C LYS A 261 -24.08 7.63 -17.94
N ASN A 262 -23.74 8.22 -19.09
CA ASN A 262 -24.71 8.39 -20.17
C ASN A 262 -24.98 7.12 -21.01
N LYS A 263 -24.08 6.12 -20.98
CA LYS A 263 -24.29 4.83 -21.66
C LYS A 263 -24.95 3.77 -20.77
N LYS A 264 -24.94 3.97 -19.44
CA LYS A 264 -25.57 3.06 -18.46
C LYS A 264 -27.08 3.28 -18.33
N GLU A 265 -27.60 4.48 -18.56
CA GLU A 265 -29.03 4.77 -18.40
C GLU A 265 -29.91 3.90 -19.32
N ASN A 266 -29.55 3.72 -20.60
CA ASN A 266 -30.38 2.95 -21.54
C ASN A 266 -30.25 1.42 -21.43
N THR A 267 -29.30 0.89 -20.66
CA THR A 267 -29.11 -0.57 -20.51
C THR A 267 -29.41 -1.06 -19.08
N GLN A 268 -29.48 -0.15 -18.09
CA GLN A 268 -29.75 -0.46 -16.69
C GLN A 268 -31.23 -0.75 -16.38
N GLU A 269 -32.18 -0.34 -17.22
CA GLU A 269 -33.60 -0.67 -17.00
C GLU A 269 -33.90 -2.17 -17.13
N LYS A 270 -33.15 -2.91 -17.96
CA LYS A 270 -33.43 -4.33 -18.21
C LYS A 270 -32.66 -5.32 -17.31
N LYS A 271 -31.64 -4.89 -16.56
CA LYS A 271 -30.87 -5.76 -15.64
C LYS A 271 -31.07 -5.47 -14.14
N LYS A 272 -31.86 -4.46 -13.78
CA LYS A 272 -32.15 -4.06 -12.39
C LYS A 272 -33.00 -5.03 -11.55
N LYS A 273 -33.38 -6.21 -12.07
CA LYS A 273 -34.32 -7.09 -11.35
C LYS A 273 -33.72 -8.12 -10.38
N ASN A 274 -32.41 -8.36 -10.29
CA ASN A 274 -31.90 -9.49 -9.47
C ASN A 274 -30.57 -9.31 -8.68
N ALA A 275 -30.19 -8.10 -8.24
CA ALA A 275 -29.18 -7.95 -7.17
C ALA A 275 -29.39 -6.65 -6.38
N ILE A 276 -29.41 -6.76 -5.06
CA ILE A 276 -29.72 -5.72 -4.09
C ILE A 276 -28.85 -4.47 -4.34
N GLY A 277 -29.50 -3.35 -4.60
CA GLY A 277 -28.88 -2.06 -4.91
C GLY A 277 -28.50 -1.29 -3.65
N VAL A 278 -27.24 -1.38 -3.25
CA VAL A 278 -26.65 -0.43 -2.30
C VAL A 278 -25.66 0.45 -3.05
N GLU A 279 -25.89 1.76 -3.02
CA GLU A 279 -24.97 2.75 -3.56
C GLU A 279 -23.75 2.87 -2.63
N ALA A 280 -22.54 2.73 -3.18
CA ALA A 280 -21.32 2.70 -2.38
C ALA A 280 -21.03 4.06 -1.74
N LYS A 281 -20.77 4.08 -0.42
CA LYS A 281 -20.40 5.29 0.34
C LYS A 281 -18.93 5.68 0.05
N PRO A 282 -18.59 6.98 -0.03
CA PRO A 282 -17.20 7.42 -0.13
C PRO A 282 -16.40 6.95 1.09
N LEU A 283 -15.25 6.30 0.91
CA LEU A 283 -14.48 5.71 2.02
C LEU A 283 -14.02 6.73 3.07
N LYS A 284 -13.66 7.95 2.65
CA LYS A 284 -13.22 9.01 3.57
C LYS A 284 -14.44 9.62 4.25
N ASP A 285 -14.37 9.80 5.57
CA ASP A 285 -15.45 10.33 6.41
C ASP A 285 -16.73 9.46 6.38
N SER A 286 -16.60 8.18 6.05
CA SER A 286 -17.72 7.23 5.86
C SER A 286 -18.40 6.78 7.15
N LYS A 287 -17.67 6.85 8.27
CA LYS A 287 -18.07 6.41 9.61
C LYS A 287 -18.80 5.04 9.66
N PRO A 288 -18.23 3.96 9.10
CA PRO A 288 -18.84 2.63 9.18
C PRO A 288 -18.80 2.09 10.61
N ASN A 289 -19.67 1.14 10.93
CA ASN A 289 -19.41 0.27 12.06
C ASN A 289 -18.16 -0.57 11.75
N ILE A 290 -17.33 -0.87 12.75
CA ILE A 290 -16.07 -1.59 12.54
C ILE A 290 -16.06 -2.82 13.45
N ILE A 291 -15.80 -3.99 12.87
CA ILE A 291 -15.58 -5.23 13.61
C ILE A 291 -14.24 -5.81 13.17
N ILE A 292 -13.34 -6.03 14.10
CA ILE A 292 -12.09 -6.77 13.89
C ILE A 292 -12.13 -8.05 14.72
N ILE A 293 -12.08 -9.19 14.04
CA ILE A 293 -11.93 -10.51 14.68
C ILE A 293 -10.49 -10.98 14.46
N MET A 294 -9.79 -11.36 15.53
CA MET A 294 -8.41 -11.83 15.47
C MET A 294 -8.12 -12.98 16.46
N PRO A 295 -8.28 -14.23 16.02
CA PRO A 295 -7.91 -15.42 16.80
C PRO A 295 -6.41 -15.48 17.12
N ASP A 296 -6.05 -16.38 18.03
CA ASP A 296 -4.68 -16.53 18.55
C ASP A 296 -4.13 -17.90 18.14
N ASP A 297 -3.04 -17.92 17.37
CA ASP A 297 -2.33 -19.10 16.86
C ASP A 297 -2.99 -19.96 15.76
N SER A 298 -4.03 -19.47 15.06
CA SER A 298 -4.65 -20.20 13.94
C SER A 298 -3.70 -20.34 12.74
N GLY A 299 -2.83 -19.35 12.48
CA GLY A 299 -1.93 -19.35 11.33
C GLY A 299 -2.62 -19.43 9.96
N TYR A 300 -1.83 -19.38 8.89
CA TYR A 300 -2.34 -19.23 7.53
C TYR A 300 -3.01 -20.50 6.99
N GLY A 301 -2.43 -21.67 7.30
CA GLY A 301 -2.87 -22.96 6.78
C GLY A 301 -4.05 -23.59 7.53
N ASN A 302 -4.71 -22.93 8.49
CA ASN A 302 -5.82 -23.53 9.25
C ASN A 302 -7.21 -23.17 8.71
N HIS A 303 -7.31 -22.65 7.49
CA HIS A 303 -8.60 -22.44 6.82
C HIS A 303 -8.63 -23.22 5.50
N SER A 304 -9.77 -23.84 5.18
CA SER A 304 -9.90 -24.71 4.00
C SER A 304 -9.62 -23.99 2.69
N CYS A 305 -9.97 -22.71 2.58
CA CYS A 305 -9.63 -21.88 1.42
C CYS A 305 -8.12 -21.67 1.16
N PHE A 306 -7.24 -22.13 2.04
CA PHE A 306 -5.78 -22.17 1.85
C PHE A 306 -5.22 -23.59 1.69
N GLY A 307 -6.09 -24.54 1.31
CA GLY A 307 -5.68 -25.88 0.88
C GLY A 307 -5.39 -26.86 2.01
N ASN A 308 -5.86 -26.60 3.23
CA ASN A 308 -5.75 -27.57 4.32
C ASN A 308 -6.54 -28.85 3.95
N PRO A 309 -5.94 -30.05 4.06
CA PRO A 309 -6.58 -31.28 3.61
C PRO A 309 -7.62 -31.85 4.59
N VAL A 310 -7.69 -31.35 5.83
CA VAL A 310 -8.49 -31.94 6.91
C VAL A 310 -9.64 -31.02 7.35
N ILE A 311 -9.33 -29.76 7.69
CA ILE A 311 -10.31 -28.86 8.31
C ILE A 311 -11.32 -28.31 7.30
N LYS A 312 -12.55 -28.04 7.75
CA LYS A 312 -13.59 -27.37 6.94
C LYS A 312 -14.01 -26.05 7.57
N THR A 313 -13.78 -24.93 6.86
CA THR A 313 -14.16 -23.59 7.31
C THR A 313 -15.10 -22.91 6.29
N PRO A 314 -16.33 -23.42 6.11
CA PRO A 314 -17.23 -22.96 5.04
C PRO A 314 -17.64 -21.49 5.17
N ASN A 315 -17.71 -20.92 6.38
CA ASN A 315 -18.09 -19.52 6.56
C ASN A 315 -16.93 -18.57 6.21
N VAL A 316 -15.69 -18.93 6.54
CA VAL A 316 -14.47 -18.21 6.12
C VAL A 316 -14.25 -18.37 4.62
N ASP A 317 -14.55 -19.54 4.05
CA ASP A 317 -14.50 -19.76 2.59
C ASP A 317 -15.54 -18.89 1.86
N ALA A 318 -16.73 -18.72 2.43
CA ALA A 318 -17.72 -17.76 1.95
C ALA A 318 -17.25 -16.32 2.13
N LEU A 319 -16.63 -15.99 3.28
CA LEU A 319 -16.06 -14.67 3.56
C LEU A 319 -14.99 -14.30 2.53
N LYS A 320 -14.13 -15.24 2.11
CA LYS A 320 -13.15 -15.03 1.03
C LYS A 320 -13.81 -14.51 -0.24
N LYS A 321 -14.95 -15.10 -0.64
CA LYS A 321 -15.71 -14.70 -1.83
C LYS A 321 -16.41 -13.35 -1.69
N GLN A 322 -16.59 -12.88 -0.46
CA GLN A 322 -17.27 -11.61 -0.14
C GLN A 322 -16.31 -10.48 0.22
N SER A 323 -15.00 -10.76 0.32
CA SER A 323 -14.00 -9.83 0.84
C SER A 323 -12.98 -9.42 -0.22
N LEU A 324 -12.25 -8.35 0.08
CA LEU A 324 -10.88 -8.18 -0.34
C LEU A 324 -9.98 -9.00 0.59
N LEU A 325 -9.22 -9.94 0.04
CA LEU A 325 -8.20 -10.71 0.78
C LEU A 325 -6.80 -10.10 0.55
N PHE A 326 -6.14 -9.68 1.63
CA PHE A 326 -4.72 -9.37 1.61
C PHE A 326 -3.92 -10.65 1.79
N THR A 327 -3.29 -11.10 0.71
CA THR A 327 -2.59 -12.39 0.69
C THR A 327 -1.20 -12.30 1.31
N ARG A 328 -0.56 -11.12 1.30
CA ARG A 328 0.77 -10.83 1.88
C ARG A 328 0.67 -9.81 3.03
N TYR A 329 -0.22 -10.11 3.97
CA TYR A 329 -0.41 -9.34 5.19
C TYR A 329 0.43 -9.95 6.33
N HIS A 330 1.19 -9.10 7.02
CA HIS A 330 2.13 -9.53 8.05
C HIS A 330 1.82 -8.95 9.41
N SER A 331 1.80 -9.84 10.41
CA SER A 331 1.85 -9.49 11.82
C SER A 331 3.23 -9.79 12.39
N SER A 332 3.46 -9.45 13.66
CA SER A 332 4.64 -9.93 14.37
C SER A 332 4.54 -11.45 14.61
N ALA A 333 5.68 -12.07 14.90
CA ALA A 333 5.76 -13.52 15.08
C ALA A 333 5.12 -14.01 16.39
N ARG A 334 4.60 -13.11 17.26
CA ARG A 334 3.97 -13.44 18.55
C ARG A 334 2.84 -12.48 18.92
N CYS A 335 1.94 -12.98 19.76
CA CYS A 335 0.69 -12.35 20.16
C CYS A 335 0.80 -10.90 20.69
N SER A 336 1.48 -10.64 21.83
CA SER A 336 1.58 -9.26 22.38
C SER A 336 2.17 -8.26 21.38
N PRO A 337 3.32 -8.54 20.73
CA PRO A 337 3.82 -7.73 19.63
C PRO A 337 2.80 -7.39 18.54
N SER A 338 2.10 -8.39 17.99
CA SER A 338 1.09 -8.16 16.93
C SER A 338 -0.07 -7.31 17.40
N ARG A 339 -0.53 -7.53 18.64
CA ARG A 339 -1.59 -6.71 19.26
C ARG A 339 -1.11 -5.27 19.45
N ALA A 340 0.18 -5.08 19.74
CA ALA A 340 0.76 -3.75 19.86
C ALA A 340 0.81 -3.02 18.51
N GLN A 341 1.19 -3.71 17.43
CA GLN A 341 1.14 -3.16 16.07
C GLN A 341 -0.28 -2.71 15.70
N LEU A 342 -1.28 -3.55 15.96
CA LEU A 342 -2.70 -3.25 15.66
C LEU A 342 -3.18 -2.01 16.40
N MET A 343 -2.89 -1.92 17.70
CA MET A 343 -3.39 -0.85 18.55
C MET A 343 -2.60 0.45 18.37
N GLY A 344 -1.29 0.38 18.11
CA GLY A 344 -0.43 1.56 18.04
C GLY A 344 -0.17 2.10 16.62
N GLY A 345 -0.48 1.32 15.58
CA GLY A 345 -0.22 1.73 14.19
C GLY A 345 1.28 1.85 13.86
N ARG A 346 2.14 1.17 14.62
CA ARG A 346 3.61 1.25 14.50
C ARG A 346 4.29 -0.05 14.90
N HIS A 347 5.60 -0.18 14.68
CA HIS A 347 6.34 -1.35 15.12
C HIS A 347 6.27 -1.52 16.66
N GLU A 348 6.04 -2.75 17.14
CA GLU A 348 5.77 -3.08 18.55
C GLU A 348 6.85 -2.58 19.53
N PHE A 349 8.12 -2.60 19.10
CA PHE A 349 9.26 -2.16 19.90
C PHE A 349 9.19 -0.66 20.18
N MET A 350 8.65 0.14 19.26
CA MET A 350 8.39 1.57 19.49
C MET A 350 7.24 1.83 20.47
N SER A 351 6.41 0.82 20.69
CA SER A 351 5.37 0.83 21.72
C SER A 351 5.81 0.14 23.02
N GLY A 352 7.11 -0.17 23.18
CA GLY A 352 7.66 -0.81 24.37
C GLY A 352 7.41 -2.32 24.47
N VAL A 353 6.79 -2.94 23.45
CA VAL A 353 6.38 -4.34 23.49
C VAL A 353 7.40 -5.20 22.75
N THR A 354 8.31 -5.82 23.50
CA THR A 354 9.37 -6.67 22.96
C THR A 354 9.17 -8.15 23.28
N HIS A 355 8.32 -8.51 24.25
CA HIS A 355 7.98 -9.90 24.55
C HIS A 355 6.50 -10.02 24.92
N THR A 356 6.15 -11.14 25.54
CA THR A 356 4.78 -11.59 25.87
C THR A 356 4.65 -11.86 27.37
N ILE A 357 5.75 -11.69 28.11
CA ILE A 357 5.95 -11.97 29.53
C ILE A 357 7.07 -11.02 30.03
N LEU A 358 7.39 -11.12 31.33
CA LEU A 358 8.42 -10.32 31.99
C LEU A 358 8.14 -8.82 31.93
N MET A 359 6.86 -8.43 31.90
CA MET A 359 6.39 -7.05 31.77
C MET A 359 6.76 -6.37 30.46
N ARG A 360 7.47 -7.07 29.56
CA ARG A 360 7.81 -6.64 28.21
C ARG A 360 6.64 -6.79 27.24
N GLU A 361 5.50 -7.30 27.71
CA GLU A 361 4.21 -7.21 27.03
C GLU A 361 3.47 -5.89 27.25
N ARG A 362 3.91 -5.04 28.19
CA ARG A 362 3.22 -3.80 28.52
C ARG A 362 3.35 -2.78 27.40
N MET A 363 2.24 -2.36 26.82
CA MET A 363 2.27 -1.26 25.87
C MET A 363 2.52 0.06 26.59
N SER A 364 3.54 0.81 26.14
CA SER A 364 3.85 2.17 26.61
C SER A 364 2.59 3.02 26.75
N LEU A 365 2.47 3.74 27.87
CA LEU A 365 1.32 4.62 28.13
C LEU A 365 1.29 5.83 27.19
N ASP A 366 2.43 6.18 26.59
CA ASP A 366 2.54 7.27 25.61
C ASP A 366 2.03 6.87 24.21
N THR A 367 1.81 5.57 23.98
CA THR A 367 1.19 5.08 22.75
C THR A 367 -0.32 5.33 22.80
N ILE A 368 -0.79 6.23 21.94
CA ILE A 368 -2.22 6.42 21.67
C ILE A 368 -2.73 5.17 20.96
N THR A 369 -3.76 4.54 21.53
CA THR A 369 -4.33 3.33 20.95
C THR A 369 -5.39 3.66 19.90
N LEU A 370 -5.62 2.72 18.98
CA LEU A 370 -6.69 2.77 17.99
C LEU A 370 -8.07 3.15 18.57
N PRO A 371 -8.58 2.51 19.64
CA PRO A 371 -9.87 2.92 20.23
C PRO A 371 -9.83 4.36 20.78
N GLN A 372 -8.73 4.80 21.42
CA GLN A 372 -8.61 6.20 21.88
C GLN A 372 -8.70 7.20 20.71
N ALA A 373 -8.08 6.86 19.58
CA ALA A 373 -8.15 7.68 18.37
C ALA A 373 -9.55 7.66 17.73
N LEU A 374 -10.19 6.50 17.63
CA LEU A 374 -11.55 6.36 17.07
C LEU A 374 -12.62 7.07 17.90
N LYS A 375 -12.48 7.13 19.23
CA LYS A 375 -13.38 7.91 20.09
C LYS A 375 -13.43 9.38 19.68
N LYS A 376 -12.34 9.95 19.15
CA LYS A 376 -12.32 11.33 18.65
C LYS A 376 -13.20 11.52 17.40
N ALA A 377 -13.54 10.45 16.69
CA ALA A 377 -14.52 10.44 15.60
C ALA A 377 -15.96 10.11 16.04
N GLY A 378 -16.19 9.91 17.35
CA GLY A 378 -17.50 9.60 17.92
C GLY A 378 -17.83 8.11 18.05
N TYR A 379 -16.82 7.24 17.96
CA TYR A 379 -17.02 5.80 18.14
C TYR A 379 -17.17 5.42 19.60
N THR A 380 -18.12 4.53 19.87
CA THR A 380 -18.13 3.69 21.07
C THR A 380 -17.31 2.43 20.82
N THR A 381 -16.61 1.92 21.83
CA THR A 381 -15.56 0.92 21.63
C THR A 381 -15.70 -0.27 22.56
N GLY A 382 -15.61 -1.49 22.02
CA GLY A 382 -15.76 -2.73 22.79
C GLY A 382 -14.65 -3.74 22.49
N ILE A 383 -14.12 -4.38 23.52
CA ILE A 383 -13.19 -5.51 23.43
C ILE A 383 -13.77 -6.75 24.10
N PHE A 384 -13.70 -7.88 23.39
CA PHE A 384 -14.27 -9.16 23.84
C PHE A 384 -13.27 -10.29 23.58
N GLY A 385 -12.38 -10.58 24.52
CA GLY A 385 -11.37 -11.60 24.35
C GLY A 385 -10.09 -11.37 25.14
N LYS A 386 -8.95 -11.51 24.48
CA LYS A 386 -7.60 -11.37 25.03
C LYS A 386 -7.02 -9.97 24.75
N TRP A 387 -6.52 -9.28 25.79
CA TRP A 387 -5.85 -7.98 25.63
C TRP A 387 -4.34 -8.13 25.43
N HIS A 388 -3.66 -8.65 26.45
CA HIS A 388 -2.24 -9.01 26.44
C HIS A 388 -1.26 -7.86 26.14
N LEU A 389 -1.62 -6.64 26.56
CA LEU A 389 -0.80 -5.41 26.46
C LEU A 389 -0.55 -4.75 27.83
N GLY A 390 -0.55 -5.57 28.89
CA GLY A 390 -0.52 -5.18 30.30
C GLY A 390 -1.86 -5.41 31.00
N LYS A 391 -1.84 -5.73 32.30
CA LYS A 391 -3.03 -6.18 33.05
C LYS A 391 -3.32 -5.35 34.31
N GLU A 392 -2.44 -4.39 34.61
CA GLU A 392 -2.49 -3.59 35.82
C GLU A 392 -2.79 -2.12 35.52
N GLY A 393 -3.52 -1.48 36.44
CA GLY A 393 -3.79 -0.04 36.47
C GLY A 393 -3.99 0.59 35.09
N PRO A 394 -3.13 1.54 34.67
CA PRO A 394 -3.31 2.29 33.44
C PRO A 394 -3.17 1.45 32.16
N TYR A 395 -2.60 0.24 32.23
CA TYR A 395 -2.43 -0.62 31.05
C TYR A 395 -3.69 -1.42 30.67
N ARG A 396 -4.69 -1.47 31.55
CA ARG A 396 -5.94 -2.21 31.31
C ARG A 396 -6.76 -1.63 30.16
N PRO A 397 -7.49 -2.45 29.38
CA PRO A 397 -8.18 -1.99 28.17
C PRO A 397 -9.16 -0.84 28.41
N GLU A 398 -9.86 -0.83 29.55
CA GLU A 398 -10.78 0.27 29.94
C GLU A 398 -10.07 1.63 30.07
N ASN A 399 -8.79 1.61 30.44
CA ASN A 399 -7.93 2.80 30.54
C ASN A 399 -7.19 3.09 29.22
N ARG A 400 -7.28 2.17 28.25
CA ARG A 400 -6.65 2.26 26.93
C ARG A 400 -7.67 2.46 25.83
N GLY A 401 -8.81 3.05 26.17
CA GLY A 401 -9.79 3.58 25.22
C GLY A 401 -11.03 2.73 25.02
N PHE A 402 -11.13 1.53 25.57
CA PHE A 402 -12.33 0.70 25.42
C PHE A 402 -13.43 1.10 26.42
N ASP A 403 -14.67 1.21 25.96
CA ASP A 403 -15.86 1.51 26.78
C ASP A 403 -16.47 0.24 27.39
N GLU A 404 -16.44 -0.87 26.65
CA GLU A 404 -16.94 -2.18 27.08
C GLU A 404 -15.82 -3.23 26.99
N CYS A 405 -15.53 -3.92 28.09
CA CYS A 405 -14.43 -4.86 28.19
C CYS A 405 -14.86 -6.19 28.78
N TRP A 406 -14.93 -7.25 27.96
CA TRP A 406 -15.03 -8.64 28.38
C TRP A 406 -13.71 -9.35 28.14
N MET A 407 -12.97 -9.62 29.22
CA MET A 407 -11.55 -9.95 29.14
C MET A 407 -11.24 -11.33 29.71
N TYR A 408 -10.57 -12.16 28.93
CA TYR A 408 -9.90 -13.35 29.44
C TYR A 408 -8.69 -12.92 30.29
N GLU A 409 -8.69 -13.28 31.57
CA GLU A 409 -7.56 -12.97 32.46
C GLU A 409 -6.61 -14.17 32.63
N LYS A 410 -7.16 -15.33 33.02
CA LYS A 410 -6.39 -16.55 33.32
C LYS A 410 -7.31 -17.77 33.42
N GLY A 411 -6.72 -18.96 33.64
CA GLY A 411 -7.46 -20.20 33.95
C GLY A 411 -7.67 -21.13 32.75
N ALA A 412 -8.17 -22.33 33.00
CA ALA A 412 -8.41 -23.33 31.95
C ALA A 412 -9.60 -22.92 31.05
N ARG A 413 -9.68 -23.46 29.83
CA ARG A 413 -10.76 -23.16 28.85
C ARG A 413 -12.16 -23.28 29.44
N MET A 414 -12.45 -24.32 30.22
CA MET A 414 -13.78 -24.57 30.80
C MET A 414 -13.94 -24.04 32.25
N ALA A 415 -12.95 -23.28 32.74
CA ALA A 415 -12.97 -22.70 34.09
C ALA A 415 -12.12 -21.41 34.14
N ALA A 416 -12.32 -20.54 33.15
CA ALA A 416 -11.54 -19.31 33.01
C ALA A 416 -12.03 -18.23 34.00
N THR A 417 -11.11 -17.37 34.41
CA THR A 417 -11.46 -16.08 35.02
C THR A 417 -11.65 -15.06 33.91
N ILE A 418 -12.86 -14.53 33.83
CA ILE A 418 -13.25 -13.49 32.87
C ILE A 418 -13.55 -12.21 33.65
N SER A 419 -13.06 -11.09 33.17
CA SER A 419 -13.35 -9.78 33.74
C SER A 419 -14.30 -9.00 32.86
N HIS A 420 -15.30 -8.38 33.47
CA HIS A 420 -16.21 -7.45 32.81
C HIS A 420 -16.01 -6.05 33.41
N ASN A 421 -15.45 -5.12 32.62
CA ASN A 421 -15.12 -3.75 33.04
C ASN A 421 -14.37 -3.71 34.39
N GLY A 422 -13.31 -4.54 34.49
CA GLY A 422 -12.45 -4.64 35.66
C GLY A 422 -12.97 -5.54 36.79
N LYS A 423 -14.19 -6.09 36.69
CA LYS A 423 -14.78 -7.00 37.67
C LYS A 423 -14.59 -8.46 37.25
N SER A 424 -13.65 -9.15 37.91
CA SER A 424 -13.29 -10.53 37.60
C SER A 424 -14.24 -11.55 38.24
N GLN A 425 -14.65 -12.54 37.46
CA GLN A 425 -15.43 -13.69 37.90
C GLN A 425 -14.88 -14.99 37.31
N ARG A 426 -14.81 -16.06 38.11
CA ARG A 426 -14.52 -17.40 37.61
C ARG A 426 -15.77 -18.00 36.96
N MET A 427 -15.67 -18.41 35.70
CA MET A 427 -16.78 -18.94 34.92
C MET A 427 -16.55 -20.43 34.63
N ALA A 428 -16.96 -21.29 35.56
CA ALA A 428 -16.91 -22.74 35.38
C ALA A 428 -18.00 -23.20 34.39
N GLY A 429 -17.68 -24.18 33.53
CA GLY A 429 -18.58 -24.74 32.53
C GLY A 429 -18.87 -23.83 31.33
N THR A 430 -18.27 -22.64 31.29
CA THR A 430 -18.44 -21.69 30.18
C THR A 430 -17.23 -21.73 29.27
N TYR A 431 -17.45 -21.86 27.96
CA TYR A 431 -16.40 -21.77 26.96
C TYR A 431 -16.20 -20.30 26.52
N PRO A 432 -15.01 -19.67 26.77
CA PRO A 432 -14.81 -18.23 26.61
C PRO A 432 -15.05 -17.72 25.19
N THR A 433 -14.63 -18.46 24.16
CA THR A 433 -14.79 -18.02 22.77
C THR A 433 -16.27 -17.81 22.44
N ASP A 434 -17.12 -18.76 22.79
CA ASP A 434 -18.57 -18.65 22.59
C ASP A 434 -19.18 -17.51 23.41
N LEU A 435 -18.74 -17.34 24.66
CA LEU A 435 -19.15 -16.23 25.49
C LEU A 435 -18.80 -14.88 24.86
N PHE A 436 -17.58 -14.70 24.35
CA PHE A 436 -17.14 -13.43 23.77
C PHE A 436 -17.89 -13.09 22.48
N PHE A 437 -18.12 -14.06 21.59
CA PHE A 437 -18.96 -13.84 20.41
C PHE A 437 -20.39 -13.46 20.80
N LYS A 438 -20.96 -14.13 21.81
CA LYS A 438 -22.29 -13.79 22.34
C LYS A 438 -22.32 -12.37 22.91
N LYS A 439 -21.36 -12.01 23.77
CA LYS A 439 -21.30 -10.69 24.42
C LYS A 439 -21.04 -9.55 23.44
N ALA A 440 -20.18 -9.75 22.45
CA ALA A 440 -19.99 -8.78 21.39
C ALA A 440 -21.27 -8.58 20.57
N THR A 441 -21.97 -9.67 20.22
CA THR A 441 -23.22 -9.60 19.46
C THR A 441 -24.33 -8.88 20.26
N GLU A 442 -24.48 -9.20 21.55
CA GLU A 442 -25.39 -8.50 22.47
C GLU A 442 -25.08 -7.00 22.55
N TRP A 443 -23.80 -6.63 22.66
CA TRP A 443 -23.39 -5.23 22.74
C TRP A 443 -23.61 -4.49 21.40
N ILE A 444 -23.30 -5.12 20.26
CA ILE A 444 -23.60 -4.59 18.92
C ILE A 444 -25.11 -4.30 18.78
N ASP A 445 -25.96 -5.18 19.30
CA ASP A 445 -27.42 -5.01 19.27
C ASP A 445 -27.85 -3.72 20.00
N VAL A 446 -27.23 -3.43 21.15
CA VAL A 446 -27.45 -2.18 21.88
C VAL A 446 -26.97 -0.97 21.06
N GLN A 447 -25.75 -1.01 20.51
CA GLN A 447 -25.19 0.13 19.79
C GLN A 447 -25.95 0.45 18.50
N ARG A 448 -26.37 -0.58 17.74
CA ARG A 448 -27.17 -0.37 16.51
C ARG A 448 -28.52 0.27 16.82
N GLN A 449 -29.16 -0.10 17.93
CA GLN A 449 -30.47 0.47 18.33
C GLN A 449 -30.30 1.94 18.76
N ALA A 450 -29.18 2.26 19.40
CA ALA A 450 -28.78 3.63 19.73
C ALA A 450 -28.30 4.44 18.51
N LYS A 451 -28.09 3.81 17.35
CA LYS A 451 -27.52 4.42 16.13
C LYS A 451 -26.15 5.06 16.36
N THR A 452 -25.36 4.47 17.26
CA THR A 452 -24.00 4.92 17.57
C THR A 452 -23.00 4.11 16.75
N PRO A 453 -22.08 4.73 15.99
CA PRO A 453 -21.03 3.99 15.30
C PRO A 453 -20.13 3.30 16.32
N PHE A 454 -19.85 2.02 16.09
CA PHE A 454 -19.11 1.20 17.06
C PHE A 454 -17.83 0.61 16.47
N PHE A 455 -16.86 0.38 17.34
CA PHE A 455 -15.66 -0.41 17.06
C PHE A 455 -15.61 -1.62 17.99
N VAL A 456 -15.70 -2.82 17.43
CA VAL A 456 -15.54 -4.08 18.13
C VAL A 456 -14.18 -4.68 17.79
N TYR A 457 -13.40 -4.96 18.82
CA TYR A 457 -12.23 -5.82 18.73
C TYR A 457 -12.52 -7.14 19.45
N LEU A 458 -12.61 -8.23 18.69
CA LEU A 458 -12.93 -9.56 19.19
C LEU A 458 -11.74 -10.51 18.99
N PRO A 459 -10.79 -10.54 19.94
CA PRO A 459 -9.64 -11.43 19.85
C PRO A 459 -9.78 -12.67 20.74
N PRO A 460 -10.49 -13.73 20.31
CA PRO A 460 -10.60 -14.94 21.11
C PRO A 460 -9.22 -15.54 21.36
N LYS A 461 -9.05 -16.15 22.54
CA LYS A 461 -7.81 -16.87 22.87
C LYS A 461 -7.68 -18.16 22.04
N SER A 462 -8.77 -18.76 21.59
CA SER A 462 -8.70 -19.95 20.75
C SER A 462 -8.08 -19.65 19.38
N PRO A 463 -7.32 -20.58 18.77
CA PRO A 463 -6.98 -21.92 19.26
C PRO A 463 -5.75 -22.06 20.19
N HIS A 464 -5.22 -20.98 20.77
CA HIS A 464 -3.97 -21.00 21.55
C HIS A 464 -3.96 -22.01 22.71
N GLY A 465 -2.97 -22.91 22.72
CA GLY A 465 -2.76 -23.93 23.76
C GLY A 465 -2.41 -23.42 25.17
N PRO A 466 -1.90 -24.29 26.06
CA PRO A 466 -1.80 -25.74 25.93
C PRO A 466 -3.18 -26.42 25.94
N PHE A 467 -3.24 -27.67 25.49
CA PHE A 467 -4.43 -28.53 25.56
C PHE A 467 -4.14 -29.74 26.45
N LYS A 468 -5.14 -30.26 27.14
CA LYS A 468 -5.05 -31.52 27.89
C LYS A 468 -5.17 -32.73 26.98
N GLU A 469 -4.80 -33.91 27.46
CA GLU A 469 -5.05 -35.19 26.75
C GLU A 469 -6.53 -35.61 26.81
N ASP A 470 -7.20 -35.36 27.94
CA ASP A 470 -8.63 -35.65 28.13
C ASP A 470 -9.54 -34.53 27.59
N SER A 471 -10.86 -34.72 27.56
CA SER A 471 -11.82 -33.72 27.08
C SER A 471 -12.17 -32.61 28.11
N SER A 472 -11.55 -32.57 29.30
CA SER A 472 -11.96 -31.66 30.39
C SER A 472 -11.71 -30.17 30.11
N ASP A 473 -10.91 -29.84 29.11
CA ASP A 473 -10.66 -28.48 28.65
C ASP A 473 -11.43 -28.12 27.36
N MET A 474 -12.30 -28.99 26.88
CA MET A 474 -13.15 -28.76 25.71
C MET A 474 -14.63 -28.73 26.12
N PRO A 475 -15.49 -27.99 25.40
CA PRO A 475 -16.93 -27.97 25.71
C PRO A 475 -17.66 -29.25 25.27
N ASN A 476 -17.07 -30.02 24.36
CA ASN A 476 -17.58 -31.32 23.92
C ASN A 476 -16.44 -32.17 23.33
N GLU A 477 -16.77 -33.38 22.87
CA GLU A 477 -15.80 -34.33 22.31
C GLU A 477 -15.76 -34.35 20.77
N ASP A 478 -16.42 -33.42 20.09
CA ASP A 478 -16.54 -33.45 18.62
C ASP A 478 -15.17 -33.33 17.92
N TYR A 479 -14.14 -32.84 18.62
CA TYR A 479 -12.75 -32.86 18.12
C TYR A 479 -12.28 -34.27 17.76
N LYS A 480 -12.84 -35.33 18.37
CA LYS A 480 -12.50 -36.72 18.08
C LYS A 480 -12.75 -37.09 16.61
N LYS A 481 -13.62 -36.38 15.90
CA LYS A 481 -13.86 -36.60 14.45
C LYS A 481 -12.62 -36.40 13.59
N PHE A 482 -11.62 -35.66 14.07
CA PHE A 482 -10.36 -35.46 13.36
C PHE A 482 -9.35 -36.58 13.62
N LEU A 483 -9.48 -37.33 14.72
CA LEU A 483 -8.53 -38.40 15.03
C LEU A 483 -8.55 -39.46 13.93
N GLY A 484 -7.36 -39.89 13.49
CA GLY A 484 -7.20 -40.83 12.39
C GLY A 484 -7.37 -40.25 10.97
N THR A 485 -7.72 -38.97 10.82
CA THR A 485 -7.88 -38.35 9.48
C THR A 485 -6.57 -37.95 8.80
N HIS A 486 -5.45 -37.92 9.54
CA HIS A 486 -4.12 -37.63 9.03
C HIS A 486 -3.04 -38.34 9.88
N PRO A 487 -1.91 -38.81 9.30
CA PRO A 487 -0.87 -39.52 10.05
C PRO A 487 -0.27 -38.74 11.23
N GLU A 488 -0.14 -37.41 11.07
CA GLU A 488 0.38 -36.52 12.12
C GLU A 488 -0.70 -35.96 13.06
N MET A 489 -1.94 -36.46 12.97
CA MET A 489 -3.02 -35.97 13.81
C MET A 489 -2.86 -36.41 15.26
N THR A 490 -2.55 -35.45 16.14
CA THR A 490 -2.55 -35.64 17.59
C THR A 490 -3.86 -35.15 18.22
N VAL A 491 -4.13 -35.52 19.48
CA VAL A 491 -5.26 -34.97 20.26
C VAL A 491 -5.20 -33.44 20.32
N GLN A 492 -4.02 -32.87 20.51
CA GLN A 492 -3.82 -31.42 20.50
C GLN A 492 -4.21 -30.80 19.16
N ILE A 493 -3.77 -31.37 18.03
CA ILE A 493 -4.09 -30.82 16.70
C ILE A 493 -5.58 -30.96 16.39
N ALA A 494 -6.20 -32.09 16.75
CA ALA A 494 -7.63 -32.32 16.62
C ALA A 494 -8.45 -31.25 17.37
N LYS A 495 -8.02 -30.90 18.60
CA LYS A 495 -8.66 -29.83 19.39
C LYS A 495 -8.45 -28.44 18.77
N ILE A 496 -7.27 -28.15 18.23
CA ILE A 496 -7.04 -26.90 17.49
C ILE A 496 -8.00 -26.80 16.29
N TYR A 497 -8.11 -27.86 15.50
CA TYR A 497 -9.02 -27.86 14.35
C TYR A 497 -10.48 -27.69 14.77
N TRP A 498 -10.90 -28.32 15.87
CA TRP A 498 -12.23 -28.07 16.41
C TRP A 498 -12.42 -26.60 16.83
N GLU A 499 -11.44 -25.99 17.51
CA GLU A 499 -11.54 -24.58 17.92
C GLU A 499 -11.60 -23.64 16.70
N VAL A 500 -10.88 -23.95 15.62
CA VAL A 500 -10.91 -23.18 14.36
C VAL A 500 -12.24 -23.34 13.64
N GLU A 501 -12.80 -24.56 13.53
CA GLU A 501 -14.15 -24.76 12.99
C GLU A 501 -15.24 -24.09 13.85
N ASN A 502 -15.04 -24.03 15.17
CA ASN A 502 -15.94 -23.31 16.06
C ASN A 502 -15.92 -21.81 15.79
N ILE A 503 -14.73 -21.21 15.61
CA ILE A 503 -14.59 -19.80 15.25
C ILE A 503 -15.24 -19.53 13.89
N ASP A 504 -15.02 -20.39 12.89
CA ASP A 504 -15.67 -20.30 11.57
C ASP A 504 -17.20 -20.23 11.71
N ARG A 505 -17.78 -21.15 12.48
CA ARG A 505 -19.23 -21.20 12.73
C ARG A 505 -19.73 -19.91 13.39
N ARG A 506 -19.02 -19.40 14.39
CA ARG A 506 -19.36 -18.16 15.12
C ARG A 506 -19.25 -16.91 14.23
N ILE A 507 -18.26 -16.85 13.33
CA ILE A 507 -18.15 -15.80 12.30
C ILE A 507 -19.37 -15.83 11.38
N GLY A 508 -19.75 -17.01 10.90
CA GLY A 508 -20.94 -17.17 10.05
C GLY A 508 -22.22 -16.72 10.74
N GLU A 509 -22.40 -17.09 12.01
CA GLU A 509 -23.56 -16.67 12.80
C GLU A 509 -23.59 -15.15 13.01
N MET A 510 -22.45 -14.53 13.33
CA MET A 510 -22.36 -13.08 13.48
C MET A 510 -22.69 -12.34 12.18
N ILE A 511 -22.12 -12.75 11.04
CA ILE A 511 -22.41 -12.14 9.74
C ILE A 511 -23.90 -12.25 9.40
N ARG A 512 -24.50 -13.43 9.56
CA ARG A 512 -25.95 -13.63 9.35
C ARG A 512 -26.79 -12.74 10.28
N GLN A 513 -26.33 -12.52 11.51
CA GLN A 513 -27.03 -11.65 12.45
C GLN A 513 -26.95 -10.17 12.03
N LEU A 514 -25.78 -9.70 11.54
CA LEU A 514 -25.63 -8.36 10.97
C LEU A 514 -26.51 -8.16 9.73
N GLU A 515 -26.64 -9.19 8.89
CA GLU A 515 -27.52 -9.20 7.71
C GLU A 515 -28.99 -9.12 8.13
N LYS A 516 -29.40 -9.95 9.11
CA LYS A 516 -30.75 -9.93 9.69
C LYS A 516 -31.11 -8.57 10.30
N TRP A 517 -30.14 -7.88 10.90
CA TRP A 517 -30.32 -6.53 11.44
C TRP A 517 -30.25 -5.41 10.39
N GLY A 518 -29.89 -5.73 9.15
CA GLY A 518 -29.78 -4.74 8.07
C GLY A 518 -28.57 -3.81 8.19
N ILE A 519 -27.57 -4.14 9.01
CA ILE A 519 -26.37 -3.30 9.24
C ILE A 519 -25.11 -3.87 8.60
N ALA A 520 -25.19 -5.03 7.95
CA ALA A 520 -24.04 -5.70 7.33
C ALA A 520 -23.34 -4.85 6.26
N ASP A 521 -24.08 -4.04 5.51
CA ASP A 521 -23.52 -3.17 4.46
C ASP A 521 -22.95 -1.86 5.03
N GLU A 522 -23.32 -1.51 6.26
CA GLU A 522 -22.77 -0.36 7.00
C GLU A 522 -21.60 -0.74 7.91
N THR A 523 -21.21 -2.02 7.90
CA THR A 523 -20.19 -2.57 8.78
C THR A 523 -18.97 -3.01 7.98
N LEU A 524 -17.83 -2.40 8.27
CA LEU A 524 -16.52 -2.90 7.88
C LEU A 524 -16.16 -4.09 8.77
N PHE A 525 -16.29 -5.29 8.20
CA PHE A 525 -15.96 -6.54 8.87
C PHE A 525 -14.57 -7.00 8.45
N ILE A 526 -13.63 -6.99 9.39
CA ILE A 526 -12.24 -7.40 9.20
C ILE A 526 -12.01 -8.70 9.97
N PHE A 527 -11.61 -9.75 9.27
CA PHE A 527 -11.11 -10.98 9.88
C PHE A 527 -9.61 -11.09 9.62
N ILE A 528 -8.81 -10.87 10.65
CA ILE A 528 -7.37 -11.14 10.63
C ILE A 528 -7.24 -12.55 11.19
N ALA A 529 -6.98 -13.53 10.33
CA ALA A 529 -7.27 -14.92 10.69
C ALA A 529 -6.41 -15.45 11.85
N SER A 530 -5.33 -14.76 12.20
CA SER A 530 -4.47 -15.05 13.34
C SER A 530 -3.64 -13.83 13.72
N ASP A 531 -3.24 -13.70 14.99
CA ASP A 531 -2.28 -12.67 15.43
C ASP A 531 -0.82 -13.01 15.09
N ASN A 532 -0.49 -14.28 14.86
CA ASN A 532 0.81 -14.76 14.40
C ASN A 532 0.68 -16.07 13.62
N GLY A 533 1.80 -16.64 13.19
CA GLY A 533 1.86 -17.98 12.59
C GLY A 533 1.25 -19.08 13.46
N ALA A 534 0.96 -20.23 12.84
CA ALA A 534 0.34 -21.35 13.53
C ALA A 534 1.24 -21.94 14.63
N SER A 535 0.62 -22.40 15.72
CA SER A 535 1.25 -23.25 16.71
C SER A 535 0.77 -24.69 16.55
N GLY A 536 1.68 -25.66 16.49
CA GLY A 536 1.35 -27.10 16.39
C GLY A 536 0.85 -27.55 15.01
N THR A 537 -0.19 -26.92 14.45
CA THR A 537 -0.81 -27.33 13.17
C THR A 537 0.09 -27.13 11.94
N ALA A 538 1.15 -26.34 12.08
CA ALA A 538 2.16 -26.14 11.05
C ALA A 538 2.87 -27.44 10.64
N GLN A 539 2.78 -28.51 11.43
CA GLN A 539 3.28 -29.84 11.05
C GLN A 539 2.41 -30.47 9.94
N ILE A 540 1.08 -30.42 10.07
CA ILE A 540 0.15 -30.97 9.07
C ILE A 540 0.08 -30.09 7.82
N HIS A 541 -0.19 -28.79 7.98
CA HIS A 541 -0.33 -27.89 6.84
C HIS A 541 -0.05 -26.44 7.23
N ASN A 542 0.92 -25.85 6.55
CA ASN A 542 1.30 -24.45 6.72
C ASN A 542 1.29 -23.66 5.40
N ALA A 543 0.46 -24.09 4.44
CA ALA A 543 0.34 -23.46 3.13
C ALA A 543 1.68 -23.29 2.38
N GLY A 544 2.58 -24.27 2.52
CA GLY A 544 3.91 -24.26 1.89
C GLY A 544 4.92 -23.30 2.51
N MET A 545 4.63 -22.67 3.65
CA MET A 545 5.53 -21.71 4.29
C MET A 545 6.46 -22.36 5.33
N LYS A 546 7.67 -21.80 5.45
CA LYS A 546 8.68 -22.25 6.41
C LYS A 546 8.35 -21.81 7.84
N LYS A 547 8.47 -22.76 8.77
CA LYS A 547 8.32 -22.60 10.24
C LYS A 547 6.94 -22.03 10.65
N GLY A 548 6.77 -21.73 11.94
CA GLY A 548 5.51 -21.28 12.52
C GLY A 548 5.71 -20.19 13.58
N LYS A 549 4.77 -20.08 14.51
CA LYS A 549 4.79 -19.13 15.63
C LYS A 549 6.17 -18.94 16.25
N GLY A 550 6.53 -17.69 16.53
CA GLY A 550 7.77 -17.32 17.21
C GLY A 550 9.01 -17.44 16.34
N GLN A 551 8.88 -17.60 15.03
CA GLN A 551 9.99 -17.64 14.10
C GLN A 551 9.86 -16.50 13.07
N PRO A 552 10.97 -15.90 12.61
CA PRO A 552 10.94 -14.72 11.71
C PRO A 552 10.68 -15.06 10.22
N TYR A 553 10.22 -16.27 9.92
CA TYR A 553 9.92 -16.73 8.56
C TYR A 553 8.48 -16.38 8.13
N GLN A 554 8.12 -16.59 6.87
CA GLN A 554 6.75 -16.37 6.36
C GLN A 554 5.72 -17.11 7.21
N GLY A 555 5.97 -18.36 7.58
CA GLY A 555 5.03 -19.15 8.36
C GLY A 555 4.84 -18.67 9.80
N GLY A 556 5.72 -17.78 10.30
CA GLY A 556 5.60 -17.16 11.62
C GLY A 556 4.93 -15.80 11.62
N THR A 557 5.01 -15.05 10.50
CA THR A 557 4.63 -13.62 10.43
C THR A 557 3.49 -13.34 9.45
N ARG A 558 3.33 -14.14 8.39
CA ARG A 558 2.29 -13.95 7.38
C ARG A 558 0.98 -14.55 7.84
N VAL A 559 -0.08 -13.75 7.85
CA VAL A 559 -1.44 -14.16 8.22
C VAL A 559 -2.44 -13.62 7.20
N PRO A 560 -3.52 -14.34 6.86
CA PRO A 560 -4.50 -13.84 5.91
C PRO A 560 -5.41 -12.81 6.58
N ALA A 561 -5.69 -11.71 5.89
CA ALA A 561 -6.61 -10.67 6.36
C ALA A 561 -7.73 -10.42 5.33
N PHE A 562 -8.97 -10.58 5.77
CA PHE A 562 -10.18 -10.45 4.95
C PHE A 562 -10.91 -9.17 5.32
N PHE A 563 -11.19 -8.33 4.34
CA PHE A 563 -11.94 -7.08 4.50
C PHE A 563 -13.25 -7.19 3.74
N ARG A 564 -14.39 -7.25 4.44
CA ARG A 564 -15.74 -7.28 3.86
C ARG A 564 -16.44 -5.97 4.19
N TRP A 565 -16.78 -5.20 3.17
CA TRP A 565 -17.64 -4.02 3.32
C TRP A 565 -18.32 -3.63 1.99
N PRO A 566 -19.40 -4.32 1.60
CA PRO A 566 -20.07 -4.08 0.32
C PRO A 566 -20.57 -2.64 0.17
N GLY A 567 -21.20 -2.07 1.20
CA GLY A 567 -21.68 -0.68 1.19
C GLY A 567 -20.57 0.38 1.17
N GLY A 568 -19.31 0.01 1.46
CA GLY A 568 -18.14 0.86 1.27
C GLY A 568 -17.47 0.70 -0.09
N GLY A 569 -18.03 -0.11 -0.98
CA GLY A 569 -17.48 -0.35 -2.32
C GLY A 569 -16.35 -1.39 -2.35
N ILE A 570 -16.15 -2.20 -1.30
CA ILE A 570 -15.22 -3.31 -1.36
C ILE A 570 -15.79 -4.38 -2.29
N LYS A 571 -15.09 -4.64 -3.39
CA LYS A 571 -15.44 -5.71 -4.33
C LYS A 571 -15.09 -7.06 -3.72
N GLY A 572 -16.11 -7.84 -3.37
CA GLY A 572 -15.93 -9.21 -2.89
C GLY A 572 -15.22 -10.11 -3.89
N GLY A 573 -14.46 -11.07 -3.38
CA GLY A 573 -13.72 -12.07 -4.18
C GLY A 573 -12.49 -11.49 -4.88
N SER A 574 -12.00 -10.33 -4.41
CA SER A 574 -10.76 -9.73 -4.89
C SER A 574 -9.61 -10.02 -3.96
N GLU A 575 -8.39 -10.00 -4.48
CA GLU A 575 -7.17 -10.24 -3.72
C GLU A 575 -6.16 -9.12 -3.99
N SER A 576 -5.39 -8.77 -2.96
CA SER A 576 -4.20 -7.93 -3.09
C SER A 576 -2.96 -8.70 -2.64
N ALA A 577 -1.91 -8.66 -3.46
CA ALA A 577 -0.60 -9.23 -3.17
C ALA A 577 0.43 -8.18 -2.71
N ALA A 578 -0.03 -6.97 -2.40
CA ALA A 578 0.80 -5.90 -1.87
C ALA A 578 1.35 -6.26 -0.48
N LEU A 579 2.56 -5.78 -0.17
CA LEU A 579 3.19 -6.02 1.13
C LEU A 579 2.52 -5.12 2.19
N THR A 580 1.70 -5.74 3.03
CA THR A 580 0.88 -5.06 4.04
C THR A 580 1.18 -5.58 5.44
N SER A 581 0.88 -4.79 6.47
CA SER A 581 1.20 -5.11 7.86
C SER A 581 0.06 -4.78 8.80
N GLN A 582 0.05 -5.45 9.96
CA GLN A 582 -0.84 -5.16 11.09
C GLN A 582 -0.87 -3.68 11.47
N MET A 583 0.28 -2.99 11.42
CA MET A 583 0.37 -1.57 11.73
C MET A 583 -0.36 -0.65 10.74
N ASP A 584 -0.73 -1.15 9.56
CA ASP A 584 -1.46 -0.40 8.54
C ASP A 584 -2.94 -0.19 8.93
N ILE A 585 -3.48 -0.99 9.87
CA ILE A 585 -4.90 -0.91 10.25
C ILE A 585 -5.25 0.44 10.87
N MET A 586 -4.44 0.94 11.81
CA MET A 586 -4.74 2.21 12.48
C MET A 586 -4.86 3.37 11.49
N PRO A 587 -3.84 3.72 10.67
CA PRO A 587 -3.98 4.80 9.70
C PRO A 587 -5.12 4.59 8.71
N THR A 588 -5.39 3.33 8.31
CA THR A 588 -6.52 3.00 7.43
C THR A 588 -7.84 3.41 8.05
N LEU A 589 -8.09 2.99 9.29
CA LEU A 589 -9.35 3.29 9.97
C LEU A 589 -9.46 4.78 10.30
N LEU A 590 -8.37 5.46 10.66
CA LEU A 590 -8.42 6.91 10.89
C LEU A 590 -8.77 7.68 9.60
N GLU A 591 -8.18 7.31 8.44
CA GLU A 591 -8.55 7.91 7.15
C GLU A 591 -10.01 7.64 6.79
N MET A 592 -10.49 6.40 6.98
CA MET A 592 -11.86 6.03 6.62
C MET A 592 -12.90 6.74 7.50
N THR A 593 -12.61 6.87 8.79
CA THR A 593 -13.56 7.42 9.77
C THR A 593 -13.51 8.94 9.89
N GLY A 594 -12.48 9.58 9.32
CA GLY A 594 -12.23 11.01 9.51
C GLY A 594 -11.70 11.35 10.90
N ALA A 595 -11.21 10.35 11.65
CA ALA A 595 -10.64 10.58 12.97
C ALA A 595 -9.40 11.49 12.86
N PRO A 596 -9.28 12.50 13.74
CA PRO A 596 -8.24 13.51 13.61
C PRO A 596 -6.85 12.88 13.80
N LEU A 597 -6.00 13.03 12.79
CA LEU A 597 -4.57 12.76 12.88
C LEU A 597 -3.90 13.89 13.68
N THR A 598 -3.97 13.81 15.00
CA THR A 598 -3.26 14.76 15.88
C THR A 598 -1.75 14.71 15.61
N GLU A 599 -1.02 15.77 15.98
CA GLU A 599 0.44 15.80 15.80
C GLU A 599 1.15 14.63 16.50
N GLN A 600 0.64 14.17 17.65
CA GLN A 600 1.15 12.98 18.32
C GLN A 600 0.91 11.71 17.50
N ILE A 601 -0.30 11.51 16.96
CA ILE A 601 -0.61 10.35 16.10
C ILE A 601 0.25 10.38 14.82
N LYS A 602 0.42 11.55 14.19
CA LYS A 602 1.28 11.69 12.99
C LYS A 602 2.73 11.30 13.25
N LYS A 603 3.27 11.60 14.44
CA LYS A 603 4.62 11.18 14.86
C LYS A 603 4.70 9.72 15.30
N GLN A 604 3.55 9.13 15.69
CA GLN A 604 3.47 7.76 16.17
C GLN A 604 3.34 6.75 15.03
N VAL A 605 2.46 7.00 14.08
CA VAL A 605 2.07 6.01 13.08
C VAL A 605 3.21 5.78 12.07
N GLU A 606 3.58 4.52 11.90
CA GLU A 606 4.53 4.05 10.89
C GLU A 606 3.85 3.21 9.79
N GLY A 607 2.61 2.75 10.04
CA GLY A 607 1.79 2.09 9.04
C GLY A 607 1.35 3.00 7.90
N ARG A 608 0.95 2.39 6.80
CA ARG A 608 0.41 3.06 5.60
C ARG A 608 -1.09 2.79 5.49
N SER A 609 -1.89 3.80 5.19
CA SER A 609 -3.35 3.60 5.03
C SER A 609 -3.69 2.75 3.81
N LEU A 610 -4.31 1.59 4.02
CA LEU A 610 -4.71 0.62 2.99
C LEU A 610 -5.84 1.10 2.07
N VAL A 611 -6.38 2.31 2.27
CA VAL A 611 -7.48 2.86 1.45
C VAL A 611 -7.21 2.78 -0.07
N PRO A 612 -6.01 3.09 -0.59
CA PRO A 612 -5.69 2.89 -2.00
C PRO A 612 -5.87 1.44 -2.47
N LEU A 613 -5.44 0.45 -1.68
CA LEU A 613 -5.61 -0.97 -1.96
C LEU A 613 -7.08 -1.42 -1.82
N ILE A 614 -7.81 -0.88 -0.85
CA ILE A 614 -9.25 -1.12 -0.70
C ILE A 614 -10.01 -0.63 -1.94
N LYS A 615 -9.65 0.55 -2.48
CA LYS A 615 -10.25 1.09 -3.70
C LYS A 615 -9.81 0.38 -4.98
N ASN A 616 -8.59 -0.14 -5.04
CA ASN A 616 -8.06 -0.94 -6.16
C ASN A 616 -7.01 -1.90 -5.58
N PRO A 617 -7.34 -3.19 -5.49
CA PRO A 617 -6.41 -4.21 -4.98
C PRO A 617 -5.11 -4.31 -5.78
N ALA A 618 -5.08 -3.79 -7.02
CA ALA A 618 -3.93 -3.71 -7.92
C ALA A 618 -3.29 -2.31 -7.99
N ALA A 619 -3.54 -1.42 -7.02
CA ALA A 619 -2.88 -0.11 -6.99
C ALA A 619 -1.35 -0.28 -6.90
N ASP A 620 -0.61 0.62 -7.56
CA ASP A 620 0.83 0.73 -7.41
C ASP A 620 1.13 1.25 -5.99
N TRP A 621 1.62 0.36 -5.13
CA TRP A 621 1.64 0.52 -3.67
C TRP A 621 3.07 0.43 -3.09
N ASP A 622 4.02 -0.15 -3.83
CA ASP A 622 5.30 -0.61 -3.30
C ASP A 622 6.50 -0.33 -4.24
N ASP A 623 7.28 0.72 -3.97
CA ASP A 623 8.66 0.81 -4.48
C ASP A 623 9.76 0.65 -3.42
N ASP A 624 9.58 1.07 -2.15
CA ASP A 624 10.68 1.09 -1.15
C ASP A 624 10.42 0.46 0.24
N ARG A 625 9.23 -0.11 0.50
CA ARG A 625 8.85 -0.56 1.86
C ARG A 625 9.77 -1.68 2.38
N HIS A 626 10.19 -1.52 3.63
CA HIS A 626 10.83 -2.57 4.43
C HIS A 626 9.98 -2.88 5.67
N LEU A 627 9.69 -4.15 5.88
CA LEU A 627 9.08 -4.66 7.12
C LEU A 627 10.15 -5.41 7.91
N VAL A 628 10.26 -5.10 9.19
CA VAL A 628 11.09 -5.85 10.13
C VAL A 628 10.19 -6.68 11.03
N HIS A 629 10.52 -7.95 11.19
CA HIS A 629 9.85 -8.88 12.10
C HIS A 629 10.86 -9.43 13.08
N HIS A 630 11.03 -8.76 14.22
CA HIS A 630 11.93 -9.22 15.27
C HIS A 630 11.14 -9.91 16.39
N VAL A 631 11.49 -11.16 16.69
CA VAL A 631 10.73 -11.96 17.66
C VAL A 631 10.80 -11.44 19.10
N GLY A 632 11.86 -10.69 19.46
CA GLY A 632 11.97 -10.03 20.76
C GLY A 632 12.23 -10.95 21.97
N ALA A 633 12.20 -12.27 21.77
CA ALA A 633 12.22 -13.31 22.81
C ALA A 633 13.59 -13.59 23.45
N TRP A 634 14.40 -12.57 23.65
CA TRP A 634 15.69 -12.70 24.31
C TRP A 634 15.56 -12.67 25.83
N LYS A 635 16.59 -13.16 26.54
CA LYS A 635 16.68 -13.03 28.00
C LYS A 635 16.75 -11.55 28.35
N GLN A 636 16.09 -11.15 29.44
CA GLN A 636 16.08 -9.75 29.87
C GLN A 636 17.50 -9.16 29.95
N GLY A 637 17.66 -7.92 29.45
CA GLY A 637 18.97 -7.24 29.36
C GLY A 637 19.87 -7.71 28.21
N GLN A 638 19.43 -8.63 27.36
CA GLN A 638 20.20 -9.15 26.22
C GLN A 638 19.74 -8.65 24.85
N ALA A 639 19.08 -7.48 24.80
CA ALA A 639 18.55 -6.92 23.56
C ALA A 639 19.66 -6.68 22.52
N ALA A 640 20.74 -6.02 22.92
CA ALA A 640 21.86 -5.69 22.03
C ALA A 640 22.53 -6.94 21.42
N GLN A 641 22.75 -7.98 22.24
CA GLN A 641 23.33 -9.25 21.80
C GLN A 641 22.39 -10.02 20.87
N SER A 642 21.09 -9.74 20.98
CA SER A 642 20.04 -10.39 20.18
C SER A 642 19.68 -9.61 18.92
N LYS A 643 20.40 -8.51 18.62
CA LYS A 643 20.15 -7.64 17.46
C LYS A 643 19.98 -8.41 16.15
N HIS A 644 20.68 -9.51 15.91
CA HIS A 644 20.52 -10.28 14.66
C HIS A 644 19.89 -11.66 14.87
N ALA A 645 19.39 -11.95 16.07
CA ALA A 645 18.83 -13.24 16.43
C ALA A 645 17.31 -13.26 16.30
N ARG A 646 16.77 -14.21 15.54
CA ARG A 646 15.32 -14.40 15.33
C ARG A 646 14.67 -13.13 14.80
N VAL A 647 15.20 -12.65 13.68
CA VAL A 647 14.72 -11.45 13.00
C VAL A 647 14.69 -11.66 11.49
N SER A 648 13.75 -11.00 10.82
CA SER A 648 13.80 -10.83 9.37
C SER A 648 13.56 -9.38 8.99
N ILE A 649 14.18 -8.96 7.89
CA ILE A 649 13.82 -7.73 7.17
C ILE A 649 13.42 -8.09 5.74
N GLN A 650 12.23 -7.66 5.35
CA GLN A 650 11.62 -8.02 4.08
C GLN A 650 11.21 -6.77 3.30
N ASN A 651 11.48 -6.78 1.99
CA ASN A 651 10.87 -5.88 1.02
C ASN A 651 9.88 -6.66 0.13
N LYS A 652 9.40 -6.04 -0.95
CA LYS A 652 8.41 -6.70 -1.83
C LYS A 652 8.87 -8.03 -2.43
N ARG A 653 10.18 -8.27 -2.58
CA ARG A 653 10.74 -9.46 -3.24
C ARG A 653 11.60 -10.30 -2.30
N PHE A 654 12.48 -9.69 -1.54
CA PHE A 654 13.47 -10.40 -0.75
C PHE A 654 13.18 -10.33 0.75
N THR A 655 13.51 -11.40 1.47
CA THR A 655 13.59 -11.41 2.93
C THR A 655 14.96 -11.89 3.38
N LEU A 656 15.61 -11.11 4.25
CA LEU A 656 16.87 -11.46 4.90
C LEU A 656 16.56 -11.88 6.33
N VAL A 657 16.87 -13.12 6.66
CA VAL A 657 16.58 -13.75 7.96
C VAL A 657 17.88 -13.98 8.73
N ASN A 658 17.88 -13.59 10.01
CA ASN A 658 19.00 -13.72 10.95
C ASN A 658 20.34 -13.18 10.44
N ASN A 659 20.32 -12.27 9.46
CA ASN A 659 21.50 -11.75 8.78
C ASN A 659 22.33 -12.78 7.97
N GLU A 660 21.81 -14.00 7.80
CA GLU A 660 22.54 -15.17 7.27
C GLU A 660 21.86 -15.84 6.07
N GLU A 661 20.55 -15.68 5.93
CA GLU A 661 19.76 -16.34 4.88
C GLU A 661 18.98 -15.29 4.09
N LEU A 662 19.15 -15.26 2.76
CA LEU A 662 18.35 -14.40 1.87
C LEU A 662 17.46 -15.27 1.00
N TYR A 663 16.16 -14.96 0.95
CA TYR A 663 15.19 -15.67 0.12
C TYR A 663 14.53 -14.73 -0.88
N ASP A 664 14.41 -15.17 -2.14
CA ASP A 664 13.62 -14.49 -3.17
C ASP A 664 12.17 -14.99 -3.14
N LEU A 665 11.30 -14.27 -2.44
CA LEU A 665 9.90 -14.64 -2.23
C LEU A 665 9.06 -14.59 -3.52
N SER A 666 9.58 -14.01 -4.61
CA SER A 666 8.87 -14.00 -5.90
C SER A 666 8.93 -15.36 -6.60
N THR A 667 10.01 -16.11 -6.39
CA THR A 667 10.22 -17.45 -6.97
C THR A 667 10.20 -18.56 -5.92
N ASP A 668 10.45 -18.23 -4.66
CA ASP A 668 10.55 -19.15 -3.53
C ASP A 668 9.77 -18.61 -2.31
N PRO A 669 8.42 -18.57 -2.38
CA PRO A 669 7.59 -18.11 -1.25
C PRO A 669 7.69 -19.02 -0.02
N GLY A 670 8.23 -20.23 -0.17
CA GLY A 670 8.44 -21.21 0.90
C GLY A 670 9.78 -21.08 1.62
N GLU A 671 10.65 -20.15 1.24
CA GLU A 671 11.97 -19.92 1.86
C GLU A 671 12.85 -21.19 1.90
N THR A 672 12.92 -21.89 0.77
CA THR A 672 13.61 -23.18 0.61
C THR A 672 15.05 -23.04 0.08
N LYS A 673 15.35 -22.00 -0.68
CA LYS A 673 16.67 -21.77 -1.30
C LYS A 673 17.29 -20.46 -0.84
N ASN A 674 18.36 -20.57 -0.04
CA ASN A 674 19.17 -19.42 0.33
C ASN A 674 19.96 -18.90 -0.89
N VAL A 675 19.72 -17.64 -1.28
CA VAL A 675 20.36 -16.96 -2.42
C VAL A 675 21.26 -15.78 -1.99
N ILE A 676 21.77 -15.83 -0.77
CA ILE A 676 22.55 -14.73 -0.17
C ILE A 676 23.87 -14.44 -0.92
N VAL A 677 24.51 -15.48 -1.47
CA VAL A 677 25.78 -15.36 -2.20
C VAL A 677 25.57 -14.72 -3.57
N GLU A 678 24.42 -14.97 -4.20
CA GLU A 678 24.06 -14.48 -5.53
C GLU A 678 23.62 -13.01 -5.54
N HIS A 679 23.23 -12.45 -4.38
CA HIS A 679 22.66 -11.09 -4.28
C HIS A 679 23.32 -10.19 -3.22
N PRO A 680 24.66 -10.02 -3.22
CA PRO A 680 25.37 -9.28 -2.17
C PRO A 680 24.92 -7.81 -2.03
N GLN A 681 24.56 -7.15 -3.12
CA GLN A 681 24.07 -5.76 -3.09
C GLN A 681 22.70 -5.61 -2.42
N ILE A 682 21.82 -6.61 -2.56
CA ILE A 682 20.52 -6.63 -1.88
C ILE A 682 20.71 -6.84 -0.39
N VAL A 683 21.60 -7.77 -0.01
CA VAL A 683 21.97 -8.02 1.39
C VAL A 683 22.49 -6.74 2.05
N GLU A 684 23.39 -6.02 1.39
CA GLU A 684 23.93 -4.75 1.92
C GLU A 684 22.83 -3.71 2.13
N THR A 685 21.90 -3.60 1.18
CA THR A 685 20.77 -2.65 1.28
C THR A 685 19.85 -3.00 2.45
N LEU A 686 19.49 -4.29 2.59
CA LEU A 686 18.65 -4.77 3.68
C LEU A 686 19.35 -4.63 5.04
N ARG A 687 20.66 -4.89 5.13
CA ARG A 687 21.46 -4.68 6.35
C ARG A 687 21.45 -3.21 6.78
N LYS A 688 21.71 -2.28 5.86
CA LYS A 688 21.67 -0.84 6.15
C LYS A 688 20.30 -0.37 6.61
N ALA A 689 19.23 -0.86 5.96
CA ALA A 689 17.86 -0.55 6.37
C ALA A 689 17.55 -1.12 7.77
N TYR A 690 18.01 -2.33 8.05
CA TYR A 690 17.87 -2.98 9.34
C TYR A 690 18.61 -2.25 10.46
N ASP A 691 19.86 -1.85 10.22
CA ASP A 691 20.68 -1.13 11.21
C ASP A 691 20.05 0.21 11.61
N ARG A 692 19.58 0.99 10.61
CA ARG A 692 18.83 2.23 10.85
C ARG A 692 17.55 1.97 11.65
N TRP A 693 16.83 0.92 11.29
CA TRP A 693 15.62 0.54 12.03
C TRP A 693 15.97 0.20 13.48
N TRP A 694 17.00 -0.61 13.74
CA TRP A 694 17.43 -1.01 15.08
C TRP A 694 17.76 0.21 15.96
N GLU A 695 18.55 1.15 15.43
CA GLU A 695 18.88 2.41 16.11
C GLU A 695 17.62 3.22 16.45
N THR A 696 16.64 3.25 15.52
CA THR A 696 15.38 3.98 15.71
C THR A 696 14.51 3.35 16.80
N VAL A 697 14.43 2.01 16.86
CA VAL A 697 13.53 1.31 17.80
C VAL A 697 14.10 1.10 19.19
N THR A 698 15.42 1.13 19.35
CA THR A 698 16.08 0.86 20.63
C THR A 698 15.58 1.79 21.76
N PRO A 699 15.45 3.11 21.57
CA PRO A 699 14.88 3.99 22.60
C PRO A 699 13.42 3.67 22.97
N GLY A 700 12.67 3.04 22.06
CA GLY A 700 11.29 2.64 22.28
C GLY A 700 11.14 1.42 23.19
N MET A 701 12.20 0.64 23.40
CA MET A 701 12.19 -0.59 24.21
C MET A 701 12.21 -0.31 25.72
N ILE A 702 11.32 0.57 26.19
CA ILE A 702 11.29 1.12 27.55
C ILE A 702 11.10 0.08 28.66
N ASN A 703 10.71 -1.15 28.32
CA ASN A 703 10.46 -2.23 29.27
C ASN A 703 11.65 -3.20 29.43
N GLU A 704 12.78 -3.01 28.73
CA GLU A 704 13.90 -3.96 28.79
C GLU A 704 14.51 -4.10 30.20
N ASP A 705 14.58 -2.99 30.95
CA ASP A 705 15.22 -2.95 32.27
C ASP A 705 14.24 -3.05 33.45
N GLN A 706 12.95 -3.24 33.17
CA GLN A 706 11.92 -3.37 34.22
C GLN A 706 12.12 -4.69 34.97
N LYS A 707 12.75 -4.66 36.15
CA LYS A 707 12.90 -5.85 37.01
C LYS A 707 11.54 -6.32 37.48
N GLU A 708 11.27 -7.61 37.32
CA GLU A 708 10.10 -8.26 37.93
C GLU A 708 10.15 -7.99 39.43
N ALA A 709 9.31 -7.08 39.93
CA ALA A 709 9.02 -7.02 41.34
C ALA A 709 8.40 -8.38 41.67
N LEU A 710 9.22 -9.26 42.25
CA LEU A 710 8.86 -10.61 42.67
C LEU A 710 7.44 -10.58 43.21
N ARG A 711 6.54 -11.32 42.55
CA ARG A 711 5.18 -11.54 43.02
C ARG A 711 5.25 -12.00 44.48
N ARG A 712 4.83 -11.14 45.41
CA ARG A 712 4.24 -11.59 46.66
C ARG A 712 2.76 -11.82 46.41
#